data_AF-A0A951IZU8-F1
#
_entry.id   AF-A0A951IZU8-F1
#
_cell.length_a   1.000
_cell.length_b   1.000
_cell.length_c   1.000
_cell.angle_alpha   90.00
_cell.angle_beta   90.00
_cell.angle_gamma   90.00
#
_symmetry.space_group_name_H-M   'P 1'
#
loop_
_entity.id
_entity.type
_entity.pdbx_description
1 polymer ?
#
loop_
_entity_poly.entity_id
_entity_poly.type
_entity_poly.pdbx_seq_one_letter_code
_entity_poly.pdbx_strand_id
1 'polypeptide(L)'
;MRKALLTSCMLLLAVISVYAQSRTVTGRVTSEEEPEGIPGVNILVKGTGIGTTTDLDGQFSISVNSADDVLVFSFVGYNRQEIRVANQSSINVNMVPDTENLSEVIVVGYGEQDRRTLTSSISSIKGKDVENLPITSPDQLLQGRAPGVVVNTESGEPGGGMNIRIRGTTSITGNSDPLYVIDGVPIISDNIAATTFGQPVNPLADLNPADIESMEILKDASATAIYGARAANGVVLITTKRGKAGKPVVNITMYGGISEPWRNPNDLRVDGPTFERLQNEASRNNWIDRYGSLDAPNSSGQPYAAPFPNPDGAIDTNWFDEIFQTGSIRSLDASVAGGDERIKYFVSANNFYQEGLVRPSEFERSSARMNLDFMVTPSLKIGTSATYSVNTRDRALNGNAIEGALSTAFFYPSNYPIYNEDGSYHRPFWENPVAVANETDYLMKTTRIIGSVFADWEITDGLVFRSTWSIDNNLVEEDRYFNTFLAAGEAINGSAQSYVTRSNNWINENVLTYQKNFGEHNINLLLGNTLQENQFLRTQAMGQGFPSNSFKRIESAAVKNSSSTGTSWGIASFFTRVNYGYKGKYLFTANMRADASSRFGADNRWGYFPSVAGAWRMIDEGFMESIRGTVSDMKIRASYGITGNQGGIGDFQALGLWGGMRGGLNLGGVGQPTGPASYVDAPGIAPNQLANPDLRWETTAQFNIGFDVGLWNDRLTLTFDYYDKQTKDLLLNVPVPKSLGFSVLTQNFGEMENRGFELGINASIIEKENFTWTSSFNVSRNNNLVKRLAFPFTTFTRDYVRVEEGYPMNSFWVHVQEGVDPQTGDIIWDTMGDEEFNPNIHRQIFGTAIPRYVGGWTNMVNYKNWDFMVFFQFSEGGNILNYGRYFFEHGGDRTTGYSAQQLDRWQQPGDITDIPRMSSRNYSADLRPSRHVEDGSFLRLKNTSIGYTIPSPITSRVGVGRARLYAAAQNLITWTNYTGLDPEVSTSPSNLVAGVDIAVMPQPRTYTLGINLTF
;
A
#
# COMPACT_ATOMS: atom_id res chain seq x y z
N MET A 1 -12.70 0.64 90.19
CA MET A 1 -12.33 0.39 88.78
C MET A 1 -13.43 -0.27 87.93
N ARG A 2 -14.44 -0.96 88.48
CA ARG A 2 -15.52 -1.61 87.68
C ARG A 2 -16.65 -0.70 87.18
N LYS A 3 -16.86 0.50 87.75
CA LYS A 3 -17.91 1.43 87.29
C LYS A 3 -17.48 2.32 86.12
N ALA A 4 -16.21 2.75 86.06
CA ALA A 4 -15.69 3.57 84.96
C ALA A 4 -15.51 2.80 83.64
N LEU A 5 -15.27 1.48 83.70
CA LEU A 5 -15.14 0.65 82.49
C LEU A 5 -16.50 0.38 81.81
N LEU A 6 -17.58 0.25 82.59
CA LEU A 6 -18.93 0.07 82.03
C LEU A 6 -19.49 1.36 81.43
N THR A 7 -19.17 2.53 81.99
CA THR A 7 -19.58 3.82 81.39
C THR A 7 -18.77 4.13 80.13
N SER A 8 -17.50 3.73 80.06
CA SER A 8 -16.68 3.87 78.85
C SER A 8 -17.11 2.90 77.74
N CYS A 9 -17.49 1.65 78.08
CA CYS A 9 -18.05 0.71 77.09
C CYS A 9 -19.46 1.10 76.60
N MET A 10 -20.29 1.74 77.43
CA MET A 10 -21.61 2.24 76.99
C MET A 10 -21.52 3.52 76.13
N LEU A 11 -20.51 4.37 76.32
CA LEU A 11 -20.26 5.52 75.44
C LEU A 11 -19.59 5.12 74.11
N LEU A 12 -18.79 4.05 74.07
CA LEU A 12 -18.22 3.51 72.82
C LEU A 12 -19.23 2.73 71.96
N LEU A 13 -20.32 2.23 72.54
CA LEU A 13 -21.42 1.59 71.81
C LEU A 13 -22.48 2.60 71.29
N ALA A 14 -22.41 3.87 71.69
CA ALA A 14 -23.33 4.93 71.24
C ALA A 14 -22.81 5.76 70.06
N VAL A 15 -21.59 5.50 69.55
CA VAL A 15 -20.96 6.26 68.44
C VAL A 15 -20.96 5.49 67.11
N ILE A 16 -21.55 4.29 67.03
CA ILE A 16 -21.55 3.46 65.81
C ILE A 16 -22.95 3.29 65.20
N SER A 17 -23.79 4.32 65.28
CA SER A 17 -25.11 4.31 64.62
C SER A 17 -25.41 5.62 63.90
N VAL A 18 -24.43 6.10 63.14
CA VAL A 18 -24.68 6.92 61.95
C VAL A 18 -24.01 6.21 60.77
N TYR A 19 -24.57 5.06 60.38
CA TYR A 19 -24.47 4.65 59.00
C TYR A 19 -25.50 5.48 58.23
N ALA A 20 -25.03 6.14 57.17
CA ALA A 20 -25.86 6.80 56.18
C ALA A 20 -27.07 5.91 55.86
N GLN A 21 -28.28 6.48 55.89
CA GLN A 21 -29.45 5.79 55.39
C GLN A 21 -29.27 5.63 53.89
N SER A 22 -28.75 4.48 53.46
CA SER A 22 -28.75 4.10 52.05
C SER A 22 -30.22 3.97 51.65
N ARG A 23 -30.66 4.88 50.80
CA ARG A 23 -32.01 4.90 50.26
C ARG A 23 -31.97 4.19 48.92
N THR A 24 -32.85 3.22 48.72
CA THR A 24 -33.02 2.61 47.40
C THR A 24 -33.97 3.48 46.58
N VAL A 25 -33.51 3.91 45.40
CA VAL A 25 -34.30 4.57 44.36
C VAL A 25 -34.55 3.54 43.28
N THR A 26 -35.83 3.34 42.93
CA THR A 26 -36.22 2.48 41.80
C THR A 26 -36.76 3.31 40.66
N GLY A 27 -36.91 2.74 39.47
CA GLY A 27 -37.49 3.49 38.35
C GLY A 27 -37.49 2.70 37.06
N ARG A 28 -38.08 3.29 36.03
CA ARG A 28 -38.10 2.74 34.67
C ARG A 28 -37.55 3.76 33.69
N VAL A 29 -36.67 3.32 32.79
CA VAL A 29 -36.13 4.12 31.70
C VAL A 29 -36.81 3.70 30.40
N THR A 30 -37.37 4.66 29.68
CA THR A 30 -38.12 4.46 28.43
C THR A 30 -37.56 5.39 27.34
N SER A 31 -37.78 5.05 26.07
CA SER A 31 -37.46 5.97 24.97
C SER A 31 -38.48 7.11 24.89
N GLU A 32 -38.06 8.28 24.42
CA GLU A 32 -38.99 9.36 24.10
C GLU A 32 -39.81 9.05 22.82
N GLU A 33 -39.22 8.31 21.87
CA GLU A 33 -39.87 7.96 20.60
C GLU A 33 -40.79 6.75 20.72
N GLU A 34 -40.49 5.81 21.63
CA GLU A 34 -41.30 4.62 21.87
C GLU A 34 -41.52 4.35 23.37
N PRO A 35 -42.74 3.97 23.80
CA PRO A 35 -43.07 3.73 25.21
C PRO A 35 -42.48 2.42 25.78
N GLU A 36 -41.58 1.76 25.04
CA GLU A 36 -40.89 0.54 25.45
C GLU A 36 -39.73 0.86 26.40
N GLY A 37 -39.49 -0.03 27.37
CA GLY A 37 -38.41 0.14 28.35
C GLY A 37 -37.06 -0.11 27.70
N ILE A 38 -36.06 0.72 27.99
CA ILE A 38 -34.72 0.57 27.41
C ILE A 38 -33.87 -0.33 28.32
N PRO A 39 -33.49 -1.54 27.88
CA PRO A 39 -32.62 -2.41 28.65
C PRO A 39 -31.15 -1.99 28.57
N GLY A 40 -30.40 -2.13 29.66
CA GLY A 40 -28.96 -1.88 29.71
C GLY A 40 -28.52 -0.41 29.83
N VAL A 41 -29.42 0.52 30.17
CA VAL A 41 -29.07 1.92 30.48
C VAL A 41 -28.19 1.94 31.73
N ASN A 42 -27.02 2.57 31.63
CA ASN A 42 -26.08 2.68 32.74
C ASN A 42 -26.44 3.89 33.61
N ILE A 43 -26.63 3.64 34.91
CA ILE A 43 -27.12 4.61 35.89
C ILE A 43 -26.08 4.72 37.00
N LEU A 44 -25.53 5.91 37.21
CA LEU A 44 -24.44 6.13 38.16
C LEU A 44 -24.75 7.31 39.09
N VAL A 45 -24.43 7.20 40.38
CA VAL A 45 -24.45 8.34 41.30
C VAL A 45 -23.22 9.20 41.04
N LYS A 46 -23.43 10.43 40.55
CA LYS A 46 -22.40 11.36 40.09
C LYS A 46 -21.29 11.55 41.15
N GLY A 47 -20.04 11.30 40.75
CA GLY A 47 -18.87 11.45 41.62
C GLY A 47 -18.59 10.25 42.54
N THR A 48 -19.31 9.12 42.39
CA THR A 48 -19.10 7.90 43.17
C THR A 48 -18.96 6.67 42.27
N GLY A 49 -18.56 5.52 42.82
CA GLY A 49 -18.56 4.22 42.13
C GLY A 49 -19.89 3.45 42.20
N ILE A 50 -20.94 4.06 42.75
CA ILE A 50 -22.23 3.39 42.97
C ILE A 50 -23.06 3.53 41.69
N GLY A 51 -23.38 2.39 41.06
CA GLY A 51 -24.13 2.35 39.81
C GLY A 51 -24.91 1.05 39.62
N THR A 52 -25.85 1.06 38.67
CA THR A 52 -26.66 -0.09 38.27
C THR A 52 -26.98 0.00 36.77
N THR A 53 -27.60 -1.02 36.20
CA THR A 53 -28.12 -1.00 34.82
C THR A 53 -29.60 -1.38 34.80
N THR A 54 -30.34 -0.93 33.79
CA THR A 54 -31.74 -1.34 33.61
C THR A 54 -31.87 -2.79 33.14
N ASP A 55 -32.94 -3.47 33.56
CA ASP A 55 -33.33 -4.82 33.12
C ASP A 55 -34.07 -4.83 31.77
N LEU A 56 -34.58 -6.00 31.36
CA LEU A 56 -35.28 -6.20 30.07
C LEU A 56 -36.54 -5.33 29.90
N ASP A 57 -37.19 -4.93 30.99
CA ASP A 57 -38.39 -4.09 30.97
C ASP A 57 -38.05 -2.60 31.17
N GLY A 58 -36.75 -2.27 31.22
CA GLY A 58 -36.22 -0.93 31.47
C GLY A 58 -36.20 -0.54 32.95
N GLN A 59 -36.43 -1.45 33.89
CA GLN A 59 -36.47 -1.13 35.32
C GLN A 59 -35.08 -1.13 35.96
N PHE A 60 -34.87 -0.27 36.96
CA PHE A 60 -33.63 -0.22 37.74
C PHE A 60 -33.90 -0.05 39.23
N SER A 61 -32.88 -0.40 40.02
CA SER A 61 -32.83 -0.19 41.47
C SER A 61 -31.40 0.18 41.86
N ILE A 62 -31.22 1.34 42.48
CA ILE A 62 -29.91 1.88 42.88
C ILE A 62 -29.95 2.43 44.30
N SER A 63 -28.93 2.13 45.10
CA SER A 63 -28.77 2.71 46.44
C SER A 63 -28.06 4.04 46.36
N VAL A 64 -28.64 5.07 46.97
CA VAL A 64 -28.07 6.42 47.05
C VAL A 64 -27.82 6.76 48.52
N ASN A 65 -26.86 7.66 48.77
CA ASN A 65 -26.40 7.99 50.13
C ASN A 65 -26.88 9.36 50.59
N SER A 66 -27.37 10.22 49.68
CA SER A 66 -27.88 11.56 49.98
C SER A 66 -29.06 11.93 49.10
N ALA A 67 -29.94 12.80 49.61
CA ALA A 67 -30.98 13.46 48.81
C ALA A 67 -30.37 14.45 47.77
N ASP A 68 -29.11 14.85 47.97
CA ASP A 68 -28.39 15.72 47.03
C ASP A 68 -27.69 14.94 45.91
N ASP A 69 -27.73 13.60 45.95
CA ASP A 69 -27.13 12.76 44.92
C ASP A 69 -27.80 13.02 43.55
N VAL A 70 -26.99 12.97 42.50
CA VAL A 70 -27.44 13.11 41.11
C VAL A 70 -27.23 11.78 40.40
N LEU A 71 -28.31 11.20 39.87
CA LEU A 71 -28.25 10.02 39.02
C LEU A 71 -27.92 10.47 37.59
N VAL A 72 -26.89 9.86 37.02
CA VAL A 72 -26.47 10.05 35.64
C VAL A 72 -26.95 8.85 34.84
N PHE A 73 -27.86 9.07 33.91
CA PHE A 73 -28.35 8.07 32.97
C PHE A 73 -27.57 8.20 31.67
N SER A 74 -27.02 7.09 31.19
CA SER A 74 -26.22 7.05 29.97
C SER A 74 -26.49 5.76 29.20
N PHE A 75 -26.73 5.90 27.90
CA PHE A 75 -26.92 4.78 26.97
C PHE A 75 -26.48 5.22 25.58
N VAL A 76 -25.94 4.29 24.81
CA VAL A 76 -25.42 4.59 23.47
C VAL A 76 -26.58 4.99 22.55
N GLY A 77 -26.45 6.11 21.84
CA GLY A 77 -27.50 6.65 20.95
C GLY A 77 -28.52 7.58 21.62
N TYR A 78 -28.32 7.94 22.89
CA TYR A 78 -29.21 8.82 23.66
C TYR A 78 -28.44 9.88 24.42
N ASN A 79 -29.04 11.05 24.58
CA ASN A 79 -28.49 12.14 25.36
C ASN A 79 -28.29 11.75 26.83
N ARG A 80 -27.13 12.09 27.39
CA ARG A 80 -26.84 11.89 28.81
C ARG A 80 -27.77 12.78 29.64
N GLN A 81 -28.53 12.19 30.56
CA GLN A 81 -29.44 12.91 31.44
C GLN A 81 -28.99 12.82 32.89
N GLU A 82 -29.01 13.96 33.58
CA GLU A 82 -28.67 14.06 35.00
C GLU A 82 -29.91 14.45 35.79
N ILE A 83 -30.32 13.60 36.74
CA ILE A 83 -31.51 13.81 37.56
C ILE A 83 -31.11 13.80 39.02
N ARG A 84 -31.41 14.88 39.73
CA ARG A 84 -31.20 14.97 41.18
C ARG A 84 -32.23 14.11 41.91
N VAL A 85 -31.77 13.28 42.84
CA VAL A 85 -32.63 12.33 43.58
C VAL A 85 -33.64 13.04 44.48
N ALA A 86 -33.20 14.08 45.20
CA ALA A 86 -34.01 14.83 46.15
C ALA A 86 -34.79 13.88 47.11
N ASN A 87 -36.10 14.10 47.26
CA ASN A 87 -36.97 13.27 48.10
C ASN A 87 -37.69 12.15 47.32
N GLN A 88 -37.27 11.80 46.10
CA GLN A 88 -37.98 10.83 45.25
C GLN A 88 -37.51 9.39 45.52
N SER A 89 -38.46 8.46 45.73
CA SER A 89 -38.20 7.01 45.87
C SER A 89 -38.35 6.26 44.55
N SER A 90 -38.98 6.90 43.56
CA SER A 90 -39.11 6.39 42.20
C SER A 90 -38.78 7.49 41.20
N ILE A 91 -37.90 7.20 40.24
CA ILE A 91 -37.46 8.14 39.19
C ILE A 91 -37.59 7.45 37.84
N ASN A 92 -38.59 7.85 37.04
CA ASN A 92 -38.74 7.40 35.66
C ASN A 92 -38.09 8.40 34.71
N VAL A 93 -37.43 7.89 33.68
CA VAL A 93 -36.60 8.70 32.78
C VAL A 93 -36.97 8.40 31.34
N ASN A 94 -37.34 9.44 30.61
CA ASN A 94 -37.50 9.37 29.16
C ASN A 94 -36.20 9.82 28.52
N MET A 95 -35.47 8.87 27.98
CA MET A 95 -34.22 9.13 27.29
C MET A 95 -34.52 9.73 25.93
N VAL A 96 -33.97 10.93 25.68
CA VAL A 96 -34.05 11.64 24.40
C VAL A 96 -33.00 11.04 23.47
N PRO A 97 -33.37 10.51 22.29
CA PRO A 97 -32.40 10.05 21.29
C PRO A 97 -31.41 11.16 20.96
N ASP A 98 -30.14 10.79 20.82
CA ASP A 98 -29.11 11.73 20.41
C ASP A 98 -29.25 11.98 18.91
N THR A 99 -30.04 13.00 18.55
CA THR A 99 -30.34 13.41 17.16
C THR A 99 -29.34 14.42 16.62
N GLU A 100 -28.34 14.85 17.42
CA GLU A 100 -27.17 15.47 16.84
C GLU A 100 -26.41 14.38 16.09
N ASN A 101 -26.41 14.47 14.75
CA ASN A 101 -25.51 13.70 13.90
C ASN A 101 -24.11 13.81 14.52
N LEU A 102 -23.62 12.73 15.13
CA LEU A 102 -22.28 12.64 15.69
C LEU A 102 -21.31 13.21 14.67
N SER A 103 -20.75 14.39 14.97
CA SER A 103 -19.77 15.03 14.11
C SER A 103 -18.63 14.05 13.91
N GLU A 104 -18.48 13.56 12.68
CA GLU A 104 -17.33 12.72 12.36
C GLU A 104 -16.09 13.58 12.44
N VAL A 105 -15.26 13.31 13.45
CA VAL A 105 -13.96 13.95 13.64
C VAL A 105 -12.96 13.25 12.74
N ILE A 106 -12.26 14.03 11.92
CA ILE A 106 -11.21 13.56 11.00
C ILE A 106 -9.87 14.15 11.46
N VAL A 107 -8.85 13.30 11.51
CA VAL A 107 -7.49 13.75 11.82
C VAL A 107 -6.89 14.43 10.59
N VAL A 108 -6.40 15.66 10.75
CA VAL A 108 -5.86 16.51 9.69
C VAL A 108 -4.54 17.15 10.10
N GLY A 109 -3.44 16.50 9.72
CA GLY A 109 -2.12 17.00 10.09
C GLY A 109 -1.91 16.92 11.60
N TYR A 110 -1.66 18.08 12.22
CA TYR A 110 -1.43 18.24 13.67
C TYR A 110 -2.70 18.53 14.48
N GLY A 111 -3.89 18.20 13.99
CA GLY A 111 -5.14 18.42 14.75
C GLY A 111 -6.31 17.61 14.23
N GLU A 112 -7.42 17.72 14.95
CA GLU A 112 -8.69 17.10 14.63
C GLU A 112 -9.66 18.17 14.10
N GLN A 113 -10.46 17.83 13.09
CA GLN A 113 -11.50 18.73 12.55
C GLN A 113 -12.79 17.96 12.29
N ASP A 114 -13.91 18.62 12.55
CA ASP A 114 -15.21 18.11 12.15
C ASP A 114 -15.29 18.04 10.62
N ARG A 115 -15.73 16.89 10.09
CA ARG A 115 -15.97 16.70 8.65
C ARG A 115 -16.81 17.82 8.03
N ARG A 116 -17.73 18.36 8.82
CA ARG A 116 -18.62 19.48 8.48
C ARG A 116 -17.85 20.76 8.13
N THR A 117 -16.72 20.99 8.79
CA THR A 117 -15.88 22.20 8.67
C THR A 117 -14.67 22.05 7.75
N LEU A 118 -14.47 20.86 7.16
CA LEU A 118 -13.38 20.60 6.24
C LEU A 118 -13.52 21.41 4.95
N THR A 119 -12.45 22.12 4.59
CA THR A 119 -12.27 22.91 3.37
C THR A 119 -11.57 22.15 2.24
N SER A 120 -10.91 21.03 2.54
CA SER A 120 -10.07 20.26 1.61
C SER A 120 -10.65 18.89 1.25
N SER A 121 -10.06 18.23 0.24
CA SER A 121 -10.42 16.86 -0.16
C SER A 121 -9.64 15.84 0.66
N ILE A 122 -10.36 15.07 1.48
CA ILE A 122 -9.81 14.00 2.32
C ILE A 122 -10.70 12.77 2.17
N SER A 123 -10.09 11.62 1.94
CA SER A 123 -10.77 10.32 2.00
C SER A 123 -10.38 9.63 3.30
N SER A 124 -11.34 9.02 4.00
CA SER A 124 -11.07 8.30 5.25
C SER A 124 -11.53 6.85 5.10
N ILE A 125 -10.72 5.93 5.62
CA ILE A 125 -11.02 4.51 5.72
C ILE A 125 -10.94 4.15 7.20
N LYS A 126 -12.05 3.69 7.78
CA LYS A 126 -12.11 3.33 9.20
C LYS A 126 -11.68 1.88 9.38
N GLY A 127 -10.91 1.60 10.43
CA GLY A 127 -10.45 0.25 10.76
C GLY A 127 -11.58 -0.77 10.92
N LYS A 128 -12.76 -0.32 11.39
CA LYS A 128 -13.96 -1.17 11.52
C LYS A 128 -14.50 -1.70 10.18
N ASP A 129 -14.32 -0.94 9.09
CA ASP A 129 -14.88 -1.28 7.76
C ASP A 129 -14.05 -2.37 7.06
N VAL A 130 -12.89 -2.67 7.63
CA VAL A 130 -11.84 -3.52 7.08
C VAL A 130 -11.29 -4.50 8.11
N GLU A 131 -11.96 -4.61 9.26
CA GLU A 131 -11.56 -5.50 10.35
C GLU A 131 -11.70 -6.97 9.92
N ASN A 132 -10.78 -7.82 10.37
CA ASN A 132 -10.80 -9.27 10.14
C ASN A 132 -10.64 -9.69 8.66
N LEU A 133 -10.05 -8.84 7.82
CA LEU A 133 -9.58 -9.21 6.49
C LEU A 133 -8.18 -9.84 6.54
N PRO A 134 -7.89 -10.90 5.79
CA PRO A 134 -6.60 -11.60 5.82
C PRO A 134 -5.54 -10.87 4.99
N ILE A 135 -5.26 -9.62 5.34
CA ILE A 135 -4.32 -8.76 4.63
C ILE A 135 -2.97 -8.67 5.34
N THR A 136 -1.89 -8.65 4.56
CA THR A 136 -0.51 -8.61 5.08
C THR A 136 -0.14 -7.24 5.63
N SER A 137 -0.65 -6.15 5.02
CA SER A 137 -0.23 -4.78 5.32
C SER A 137 -1.37 -3.75 5.17
N PRO A 138 -1.35 -2.63 5.92
CA PRO A 138 -2.46 -1.66 5.94
C PRO A 138 -2.75 -0.99 4.60
N ASP A 139 -1.74 -0.77 3.76
CA ASP A 139 -1.87 -0.16 2.43
C ASP A 139 -2.70 -0.99 1.44
N GLN A 140 -2.84 -2.31 1.64
CA GLN A 140 -3.78 -3.12 0.85
C GLN A 140 -5.23 -2.68 1.03
N LEU A 141 -5.54 -2.02 2.16
CA LEU A 141 -6.88 -1.53 2.45
C LEU A 141 -7.26 -0.34 1.57
N LEU A 142 -6.28 0.40 1.05
CA LEU A 142 -6.50 1.56 0.19
C LEU A 142 -7.01 1.17 -1.21
N GLN A 143 -6.71 -0.06 -1.67
CA GLN A 143 -7.05 -0.56 -3.01
C GLN A 143 -8.55 -0.46 -3.32
N GLY A 144 -8.91 0.40 -4.28
CA GLY A 144 -10.28 0.59 -4.76
C GLY A 144 -11.27 1.13 -3.72
N ARG A 145 -10.82 1.57 -2.54
CA ARG A 145 -11.69 2.12 -1.48
C ARG A 145 -11.65 3.64 -1.38
N ALA A 146 -10.54 4.26 -1.78
CA ALA A 146 -10.39 5.71 -1.79
C ALA A 146 -10.39 6.27 -3.23
N PRO A 147 -11.32 7.18 -3.59
CA PRO A 147 -11.35 7.74 -4.94
C PRO A 147 -10.10 8.60 -5.21
N GLY A 148 -9.52 8.45 -6.40
CA GLY A 148 -8.32 9.16 -6.83
C GLY A 148 -7.01 8.57 -6.29
N VAL A 149 -7.10 7.40 -5.63
CA VAL A 149 -5.95 6.66 -5.13
C VAL A 149 -5.83 5.38 -5.95
N VAL A 150 -4.77 5.29 -6.74
CA VAL A 150 -4.41 4.07 -7.46
C VAL A 150 -3.42 3.33 -6.58
N VAL A 151 -3.74 2.08 -6.26
CA VAL A 151 -2.83 1.19 -5.53
C VAL A 151 -2.64 -0.04 -6.39
N ASN A 152 -1.43 -0.22 -6.89
CA ASN A 152 -1.07 -1.37 -7.70
C ASN A 152 -0.21 -2.30 -6.86
N THR A 153 -0.66 -3.55 -6.71
CA THR A 153 0.17 -4.64 -6.20
C THR A 153 1.06 -5.12 -7.32
N GLU A 154 2.37 -4.92 -7.20
CA GLU A 154 3.29 -5.28 -8.27
C GLU A 154 3.42 -6.80 -8.41
N SER A 155 3.30 -7.56 -7.32
CA SER A 155 3.25 -9.03 -7.32
C SER A 155 2.41 -9.57 -6.17
N GLY A 156 2.12 -10.88 -6.21
CA GLY A 156 1.50 -11.63 -5.11
C GLY A 156 2.51 -12.20 -4.10
N GLU A 157 3.77 -11.76 -4.11
CA GLU A 157 4.77 -12.19 -3.13
C GLU A 157 4.37 -11.69 -1.72
N PRO A 158 4.32 -12.56 -0.69
CA PRO A 158 3.98 -12.16 0.67
C PRO A 158 4.87 -11.02 1.19
N GLY A 159 4.24 -9.93 1.66
CA GLY A 159 4.96 -8.75 2.15
C GLY A 159 5.66 -7.92 1.04
N GLY A 160 5.35 -8.20 -0.24
CA GLY A 160 5.83 -7.45 -1.39
C GLY A 160 5.31 -6.01 -1.45
N GLY A 161 6.11 -5.14 -2.06
CA GLY A 161 5.86 -3.71 -2.23
C GLY A 161 4.55 -3.40 -2.97
N MET A 162 3.95 -2.26 -2.61
CA MET A 162 2.82 -1.68 -3.32
C MET A 162 3.17 -0.29 -3.81
N ASN A 163 2.67 0.03 -5.00
CA ASN A 163 2.83 1.32 -5.62
C ASN A 163 1.56 2.15 -5.38
N ILE A 164 1.66 3.26 -4.65
CA ILE A 164 0.50 4.11 -4.32
C ILE A 164 0.63 5.44 -5.02
N ARG A 165 -0.38 5.81 -5.81
CA ARG A 165 -0.42 7.08 -6.55
C ARG A 165 -1.69 7.84 -6.20
N ILE A 166 -1.54 9.01 -5.60
CA ILE A 166 -2.65 9.91 -5.29
C ILE A 166 -2.72 10.97 -6.40
N ARG A 167 -3.77 10.89 -7.22
CA ARG A 167 -4.01 11.76 -8.39
C ARG A 167 -2.89 11.69 -9.44
N GLY A 168 -2.39 10.47 -9.67
CA GLY A 168 -1.38 10.16 -10.69
C GLY A 168 0.07 10.38 -10.25
N THR A 169 1.00 10.08 -11.16
CA THR A 169 2.44 10.26 -10.98
C THR A 169 2.81 11.73 -11.13
N THR A 170 3.57 12.28 -10.20
CA THR A 170 3.90 13.71 -10.08
C THR A 170 5.33 14.07 -10.48
N SER A 171 6.21 13.06 -10.66
CA SER A 171 7.60 13.21 -11.10
C SER A 171 7.97 12.12 -12.11
N ILE A 172 8.91 12.39 -13.02
CA ILE A 172 9.36 11.42 -14.03
C ILE A 172 10.43 10.47 -13.44
N THR A 173 11.45 11.03 -12.81
CA THR A 173 12.59 10.31 -12.21
C THR A 173 12.51 10.24 -10.68
N GLY A 174 11.76 11.17 -10.06
CA GLY A 174 11.54 11.18 -8.62
C GLY A 174 10.56 10.13 -8.14
N ASN A 175 10.58 9.86 -6.83
CA ASN A 175 9.58 9.02 -6.20
C ASN A 175 8.21 9.72 -6.23
N SER A 176 7.15 8.98 -6.57
CA SER A 176 5.75 9.43 -6.56
C SER A 176 4.87 8.72 -5.53
N ASP A 177 5.46 7.94 -4.62
CA ASP A 177 4.76 7.43 -3.44
C ASP A 177 4.36 8.58 -2.51
N PRO A 178 3.22 8.47 -1.82
CA PRO A 178 2.80 9.46 -0.83
C PRO A 178 3.70 9.42 0.40
N LEU A 179 3.68 10.51 1.17
CA LEU A 179 4.25 10.48 2.51
C LEU A 179 3.32 9.68 3.42
N TYR A 180 3.85 8.66 4.09
CA TYR A 180 3.13 7.97 5.15
C TYR A 180 3.48 8.57 6.51
N VAL A 181 2.46 8.82 7.33
CA VAL A 181 2.61 9.38 8.68
C VAL A 181 1.85 8.51 9.66
N ILE A 182 2.53 7.92 10.64
CA ILE A 182 1.91 7.02 11.63
C ILE A 182 1.95 7.69 12.98
N ASP A 183 0.79 8.00 13.56
CA ASP A 183 0.67 8.72 14.84
C ASP A 183 1.55 10.00 14.91
N GLY A 184 1.71 10.69 13.78
CA GLY A 184 2.57 11.88 13.67
C GLY A 184 4.04 11.60 13.34
N VAL A 185 4.44 10.35 13.08
CA VAL A 185 5.81 9.99 12.65
C VAL A 185 5.85 9.80 11.13
N PRO A 186 6.48 10.72 10.37
CA PRO A 186 6.88 10.48 8.98
C PRO A 186 7.81 9.28 8.87
N ILE A 187 7.36 8.23 8.21
CA ILE A 187 8.17 7.01 8.02
C ILE A 187 8.99 7.06 6.74
N ILE A 188 10.18 6.45 6.79
CA ILE A 188 10.97 6.20 5.59
C ILE A 188 10.32 5.02 4.85
N SER A 189 9.78 5.29 3.67
CA SER A 189 9.12 4.30 2.81
C SER A 189 9.99 3.82 1.64
N ASP A 190 11.22 4.33 1.51
CA ASP A 190 12.15 3.85 0.49
C ASP A 190 12.53 2.38 0.75
N ASN A 191 12.67 1.59 -0.31
CA ASN A 191 13.17 0.23 -0.20
C ASN A 191 14.67 0.25 0.17
N ILE A 192 14.98 -0.13 1.41
CA ILE A 192 16.35 -0.19 1.92
C ILE A 192 16.97 -1.60 1.85
N ALA A 193 16.31 -2.57 1.22
CA ALA A 193 16.92 -3.87 0.92
C ALA A 193 18.17 -3.69 0.04
N ALA A 194 19.18 -4.52 0.23
CA ALA A 194 20.42 -4.43 -0.51
C ALA A 194 20.33 -5.02 -1.92
N THR A 195 19.40 -5.96 -2.12
CA THR A 195 19.24 -6.60 -3.42
C THR A 195 17.78 -6.61 -3.87
N THR A 196 17.58 -6.41 -5.17
CA THR A 196 16.29 -6.54 -5.84
C THR A 196 16.16 -7.99 -6.33
N PHE A 197 15.89 -8.91 -5.41
CA PHE A 197 15.72 -10.34 -5.71
C PHE A 197 14.23 -10.65 -5.80
N GLY A 198 13.64 -10.38 -6.96
CA GLY A 198 12.19 -10.28 -7.10
C GLY A 198 11.72 -8.84 -6.90
N GLN A 199 10.61 -8.65 -6.18
CA GLN A 199 9.99 -7.33 -6.02
C GLN A 199 10.54 -6.54 -4.83
N PRO A 200 10.32 -5.21 -4.76
CA PRO A 200 10.65 -4.44 -3.57
C PRO A 200 9.90 -4.93 -2.33
N VAL A 201 10.45 -4.62 -1.15
CA VAL A 201 9.81 -4.94 0.12
C VAL A 201 8.88 -3.83 0.54
N ASN A 202 7.71 -4.17 1.08
CA ASN A 202 6.79 -3.18 1.60
C ASN A 202 7.18 -2.71 3.01
N PRO A 203 7.53 -1.42 3.21
CA PRO A 203 7.83 -0.88 4.52
C PRO A 203 6.61 -0.82 5.46
N LEU A 204 5.38 -0.84 4.94
CA LEU A 204 4.15 -0.86 5.74
C LEU A 204 3.74 -2.28 6.15
N ALA A 205 4.34 -3.32 5.58
CA ALA A 205 4.15 -4.70 6.05
C ALA A 205 4.73 -4.92 7.47
N ASP A 206 5.53 -3.97 7.97
CA ASP A 206 6.02 -3.93 9.35
C ASP A 206 4.92 -3.61 10.38
N LEU A 207 3.76 -3.08 9.94
CA LEU A 207 2.65 -2.67 10.81
C LEU A 207 1.53 -3.71 10.85
N ASN A 208 0.96 -3.93 12.03
CA ASN A 208 -0.24 -4.74 12.18
C ASN A 208 -1.50 -3.98 11.73
N PRO A 209 -2.25 -4.45 10.70
CA PRO A 209 -3.50 -3.83 10.29
C PRO A 209 -4.57 -3.79 11.40
N ALA A 210 -4.58 -4.75 12.33
CA ALA A 210 -5.58 -4.80 13.41
C ALA A 210 -5.44 -3.66 14.44
N ASP A 211 -4.28 -2.98 14.48
CA ASP A 211 -4.02 -1.84 15.36
C ASP A 211 -4.48 -0.50 14.78
N ILE A 212 -4.92 -0.47 13.52
CA ILE A 212 -5.34 0.76 12.83
C ILE A 212 -6.74 1.16 13.30
N GLU A 213 -6.90 2.41 13.73
CA GLU A 213 -8.20 3.04 14.01
C GLU A 213 -8.76 3.63 12.72
N SER A 214 -7.93 4.38 11.99
CA SER A 214 -8.31 5.02 10.74
C SER A 214 -7.10 5.30 9.84
N MET A 215 -7.37 5.48 8.55
CA MET A 215 -6.43 6.03 7.58
C MET A 215 -7.07 7.20 6.82
N GLU A 216 -6.43 8.36 6.89
CA GLU A 216 -6.83 9.56 6.17
C GLU A 216 -5.89 9.81 4.98
N ILE A 217 -6.46 9.92 3.79
CA ILE A 217 -5.74 10.22 2.56
C ILE A 217 -5.95 11.69 2.23
N LEU A 218 -4.89 12.47 2.41
CA LEU A 218 -4.83 13.91 2.11
C LEU A 218 -4.44 14.07 0.63
N LYS A 219 -5.41 14.44 -0.20
CA LYS A 219 -5.26 14.48 -1.68
C LYS A 219 -5.01 15.88 -2.24
N ASP A 220 -5.41 16.89 -1.50
CA ASP A 220 -5.36 18.28 -1.92
C ASP A 220 -4.19 19.05 -1.31
N ALA A 221 -3.63 20.01 -2.06
CA ALA A 221 -2.50 20.83 -1.65
C ALA A 221 -2.76 21.61 -0.37
N SER A 222 -4.00 22.06 -0.10
CA SER A 222 -4.31 22.71 1.17
C SER A 222 -4.23 21.75 2.38
N ALA A 223 -4.51 20.47 2.16
CA ALA A 223 -4.46 19.46 3.21
C ALA A 223 -3.02 18.94 3.44
N THR A 224 -2.24 18.86 2.36
CA THR A 224 -0.87 18.34 2.37
C THR A 224 0.19 19.41 2.69
N ALA A 225 -0.09 20.70 2.46
CA ALA A 225 0.85 21.80 2.65
C ALA A 225 1.49 21.85 4.06
N ILE A 226 0.77 21.38 5.08
CA ILE A 226 1.29 21.31 6.45
C ILE A 226 2.50 20.36 6.56
N TYR A 227 2.54 19.29 5.77
CA TYR A 227 3.66 18.34 5.70
C TYR A 227 4.75 18.75 4.69
N GLY A 228 4.49 19.81 3.92
CA GLY A 228 5.48 20.48 3.09
C GLY A 228 5.95 19.69 1.88
N ALA A 229 7.22 19.85 1.56
CA ALA A 229 7.80 19.37 0.30
C ALA A 229 7.96 17.85 0.18
N ARG A 230 7.41 17.08 1.11
CA ARG A 230 7.30 15.61 1.04
C ARG A 230 5.88 15.17 0.70
N ALA A 231 4.96 16.12 0.61
CA ALA A 231 3.53 15.92 0.54
C ALA A 231 2.94 16.24 -0.85
N ALA A 232 3.79 16.58 -1.84
CA ALA A 232 3.37 16.83 -3.22
C ALA A 232 2.66 15.61 -3.86
N ASN A 233 3.05 14.41 -3.43
CA ASN A 233 2.49 13.14 -3.86
C ASN A 233 1.23 12.74 -3.06
N GLY A 234 0.75 13.60 -2.17
CA GLY A 234 -0.26 13.28 -1.17
C GLY A 234 0.32 12.72 0.12
N VAL A 235 -0.53 12.59 1.14
CA VAL A 235 -0.15 12.05 2.46
C VAL A 235 -1.17 11.00 2.88
N VAL A 236 -0.69 9.86 3.37
CA VAL A 236 -1.51 8.84 4.04
C VAL A 236 -1.21 8.93 5.53
N LEU A 237 -2.15 9.49 6.28
CA LEU A 237 -2.09 9.55 7.73
C LEU A 237 -2.73 8.29 8.30
N ILE A 238 -2.00 7.61 9.18
CA ILE A 238 -2.41 6.38 9.83
C ILE A 238 -2.51 6.67 11.32
N THR A 239 -3.73 6.53 11.85
CA THR A 239 -4.03 6.71 13.28
C THR A 239 -4.22 5.34 13.91
N THR A 240 -3.52 5.07 15.02
CA THR A 240 -3.63 3.78 15.71
C THR A 240 -4.54 3.84 16.93
N LYS A 241 -5.09 2.67 17.30
CA LYS A 241 -6.02 2.51 18.41
C LYS A 241 -5.42 3.00 19.73
N ARG A 242 -6.16 3.83 20.45
CA ARG A 242 -5.80 4.34 21.79
C ARG A 242 -6.83 3.91 22.83
N GLY A 243 -6.41 3.87 24.09
CA GLY A 243 -7.27 3.53 25.22
C GLY A 243 -8.41 4.55 25.38
N LYS A 244 -9.58 4.07 25.80
CA LYS A 244 -10.72 4.91 26.20
C LYS A 244 -10.94 4.75 27.71
N ALA A 245 -11.47 5.79 28.36
CA ALA A 245 -11.85 5.69 29.76
C ALA A 245 -12.98 4.65 29.92
N GLY A 246 -12.83 3.73 30.86
CA GLY A 246 -13.78 2.65 31.07
C GLY A 246 -13.13 1.36 31.54
N LYS A 247 -13.94 0.30 31.60
CA LYS A 247 -13.46 -1.04 31.95
C LYS A 247 -12.43 -1.52 30.91
N PRO A 248 -11.36 -2.22 31.34
CA PRO A 248 -10.45 -2.86 30.42
C PRO A 248 -11.21 -3.82 29.50
N VAL A 249 -10.92 -3.74 28.20
CA VAL A 249 -11.45 -4.63 27.16
C VAL A 249 -10.28 -5.42 26.60
N VAL A 250 -10.41 -6.75 26.62
CA VAL A 250 -9.42 -7.64 26.00
C VAL A 250 -10.01 -8.18 24.70
N ASN A 251 -9.30 -8.01 23.58
CA ASN A 251 -9.69 -8.59 22.30
C ASN A 251 -8.66 -9.62 21.84
N ILE A 252 -9.14 -10.78 21.43
CA ILE A 252 -8.33 -11.85 20.81
C ILE A 252 -8.97 -12.18 19.46
N THR A 253 -8.23 -11.96 18.37
CA THR A 253 -8.63 -12.37 17.03
C THR A 253 -7.65 -13.42 16.53
N MET A 254 -8.17 -14.49 15.96
CA MET A 254 -7.34 -15.49 15.28
C MET A 254 -8.01 -15.95 14.00
N TYR A 255 -7.22 -16.29 13.00
CA TYR A 255 -7.69 -16.98 11.82
C TYR A 255 -6.61 -17.89 11.24
N GLY A 256 -7.08 -18.89 10.49
CA GLY A 256 -6.25 -19.76 9.67
C GLY A 256 -6.87 -19.96 8.30
N GLY A 257 -6.06 -20.24 7.30
CA GLY A 257 -6.51 -20.37 5.93
C GLY A 257 -5.49 -20.94 4.97
N ILE A 258 -5.89 -20.99 3.72
CA ILE A 258 -5.08 -21.47 2.59
C ILE A 258 -5.11 -20.46 1.44
N SER A 259 -4.05 -20.46 0.65
CA SER A 259 -3.87 -19.62 -0.54
C SER A 259 -3.49 -20.47 -1.74
N GLU A 260 -4.11 -20.19 -2.89
CA GLU A 260 -3.88 -20.90 -4.16
C GLU A 260 -3.87 -19.91 -5.34
N PRO A 261 -3.29 -20.27 -6.50
CA PRO A 261 -3.42 -19.47 -7.71
C PRO A 261 -4.90 -19.35 -8.13
N TRP A 262 -5.37 -18.14 -8.46
CA TRP A 262 -6.76 -17.97 -8.90
C TRP A 262 -7.03 -18.53 -10.31
N ARG A 263 -5.97 -18.61 -11.13
CA ARG A 263 -5.92 -19.18 -12.48
C ARG A 263 -4.86 -20.28 -12.52
N ASN A 264 -5.13 -21.37 -13.24
CA ASN A 264 -4.17 -22.46 -13.42
C ASN A 264 -3.00 -22.00 -14.32
N PRO A 265 -1.74 -21.95 -13.84
CA PRO A 265 -0.61 -21.54 -14.65
C PRO A 265 -0.34 -22.43 -15.87
N ASN A 266 -0.76 -23.70 -15.81
CA ASN A 266 -0.58 -24.64 -16.92
C ASN A 266 -1.34 -24.29 -18.19
N ASP A 267 -2.43 -23.53 -18.06
CA ASP A 267 -3.24 -23.10 -19.20
C ASP A 267 -2.48 -22.09 -20.10
N LEU A 268 -1.30 -21.63 -19.69
CA LEU A 268 -0.48 -20.65 -20.40
C LEU A 268 0.63 -21.26 -21.25
N ARG A 269 0.85 -22.58 -21.18
CA ARG A 269 1.90 -23.29 -21.92
C ARG A 269 1.32 -24.43 -22.75
N VAL A 270 2.12 -24.96 -23.67
CA VAL A 270 1.80 -26.20 -24.41
C VAL A 270 2.44 -27.41 -23.74
N ASP A 271 1.85 -28.59 -23.94
CA ASP A 271 2.43 -29.86 -23.52
C ASP A 271 3.66 -30.25 -24.35
N GLY A 272 4.43 -31.24 -23.88
CA GLY A 272 5.63 -31.75 -24.55
C GLY A 272 5.41 -32.22 -26.01
N PRO A 273 4.42 -33.10 -26.28
CA PRO A 273 4.12 -33.53 -27.64
C PRO A 273 3.77 -32.39 -28.60
N THR A 274 3.00 -31.39 -28.12
CA THR A 274 2.61 -30.23 -28.89
C THR A 274 3.79 -29.30 -29.13
N PHE A 275 4.67 -29.13 -28.14
CA PHE A 275 5.94 -28.42 -28.31
C PHE A 275 6.76 -29.00 -29.47
N GLU A 276 6.94 -30.32 -29.51
CA GLU A 276 7.70 -30.99 -30.58
C GLU A 276 7.04 -30.85 -31.95
N ARG A 277 5.69 -30.92 -32.02
CA ARG A 277 4.94 -30.67 -33.26
C ARG A 277 5.11 -29.24 -33.76
N LEU A 278 5.02 -28.25 -32.89
CA LEU A 278 5.21 -26.83 -33.23
C LEU A 278 6.65 -26.57 -33.71
N GLN A 279 7.65 -27.19 -33.08
CA GLN A 279 9.04 -27.06 -33.52
C GLN A 279 9.29 -27.72 -34.88
N ASN A 280 8.66 -28.87 -35.15
CA ASN A 280 8.70 -29.50 -36.47
C ASN A 280 8.05 -28.63 -37.55
N GLU A 281 6.90 -28.01 -37.26
CA GLU A 281 6.23 -27.10 -38.17
C GLU A 281 7.10 -25.87 -38.47
N ALA A 282 7.68 -25.25 -37.44
CA ALA A 282 8.61 -24.14 -37.60
C ALA A 282 9.81 -24.53 -38.46
N SER A 283 10.44 -25.67 -38.19
CA SER A 283 11.57 -26.19 -38.96
C SER A 283 11.20 -26.37 -40.44
N ARG A 284 10.03 -26.96 -40.71
CA ARG A 284 9.48 -27.15 -42.06
C ARG A 284 9.30 -25.82 -42.79
N ASN A 285 8.65 -24.86 -42.14
CA ASN A 285 8.36 -23.55 -42.74
C ASN A 285 9.64 -22.75 -42.98
N ASN A 286 10.57 -22.72 -42.02
CA ASN A 286 11.87 -22.06 -42.17
C ASN A 286 12.71 -22.69 -43.28
N TRP A 287 12.61 -24.00 -43.48
CA TRP A 287 13.26 -24.68 -44.60
C TRP A 287 12.70 -24.22 -45.95
N ILE A 288 11.38 -24.17 -46.07
CA ILE A 288 10.70 -23.68 -47.29
C ILE A 288 11.06 -22.22 -47.55
N ASP A 289 11.07 -21.36 -46.54
CA ASP A 289 11.40 -19.94 -46.69
C ASP A 289 12.84 -19.74 -47.17
N ARG A 290 13.77 -20.58 -46.70
CA ARG A 290 15.20 -20.47 -47.02
C ARG A 290 15.59 -21.10 -48.35
N TYR A 291 14.97 -22.22 -48.72
CA TYR A 291 15.38 -23.06 -49.87
C TYR A 291 14.30 -23.19 -50.96
N GLY A 292 13.10 -22.63 -50.75
CA GLY A 292 11.99 -22.58 -51.70
C GLY A 292 11.06 -23.80 -51.67
N SER A 293 11.52 -24.97 -51.22
CA SER A 293 10.70 -26.18 -51.04
C SER A 293 11.33 -27.15 -50.03
N LEU A 294 10.57 -28.17 -49.59
CA LEU A 294 11.10 -29.23 -48.72
C LEU A 294 12.05 -30.19 -49.44
N ASP A 295 11.91 -30.32 -50.75
CA ASP A 295 12.76 -31.19 -51.57
C ASP A 295 14.11 -30.55 -51.89
N ALA A 296 14.23 -29.23 -51.73
CA ALA A 296 15.47 -28.51 -51.94
C ALA A 296 16.49 -28.85 -50.83
N PRO A 297 17.71 -29.32 -51.17
CA PRO A 297 18.75 -29.58 -50.18
C PRO A 297 19.33 -28.28 -49.63
N ASN A 298 19.87 -28.32 -48.41
CA ASN A 298 20.62 -27.19 -47.86
C ASN A 298 21.96 -26.97 -48.60
N SER A 299 22.70 -25.91 -48.22
CA SER A 299 24.01 -25.60 -48.80
C SER A 299 25.05 -26.73 -48.70
N SER A 300 24.82 -27.71 -47.82
CA SER A 300 25.68 -28.90 -47.62
C SER A 300 25.15 -30.15 -48.33
N GLY A 301 24.06 -30.05 -49.11
CA GLY A 301 23.45 -31.17 -49.84
C GLY A 301 22.53 -32.07 -49.02
N GLN A 302 22.16 -31.69 -47.80
CA GLN A 302 21.31 -32.52 -46.93
C GLN A 302 19.82 -32.22 -47.17
N PRO A 303 18.95 -33.26 -47.22
CA PRO A 303 17.50 -33.08 -47.30
C PRO A 303 16.91 -32.58 -45.97
N TYR A 304 15.69 -32.06 -46.02
CA TYR A 304 14.95 -31.72 -44.81
C TYR A 304 14.73 -32.96 -43.93
N ALA A 305 14.94 -32.80 -42.61
CA ALA A 305 14.59 -33.78 -41.61
C ALA A 305 13.89 -33.06 -40.44
N ALA A 306 12.79 -33.63 -39.96
CA ALA A 306 12.10 -33.12 -38.78
C ALA A 306 13.00 -33.29 -37.55
N PRO A 307 13.18 -32.24 -36.72
CA PRO A 307 13.96 -32.32 -35.48
C PRO A 307 13.46 -33.41 -34.53
N PHE A 308 12.14 -33.63 -34.45
CA PHE A 308 11.52 -34.59 -33.55
C PHE A 308 10.70 -35.64 -34.33
N PRO A 309 11.23 -36.86 -34.53
CA PRO A 309 10.58 -37.87 -35.37
C PRO A 309 9.38 -38.56 -34.71
N ASN A 310 9.27 -38.54 -33.37
CA ASN A 310 8.16 -39.16 -32.62
C ASN A 310 7.59 -38.22 -31.54
N PRO A 311 6.87 -37.14 -31.92
CA PRO A 311 6.30 -36.20 -30.97
C PRO A 311 5.34 -36.82 -29.96
N ASP A 312 4.60 -37.87 -30.35
CA ASP A 312 3.62 -38.53 -29.47
C ASP A 312 4.27 -39.29 -28.31
N GLY A 313 5.58 -39.56 -28.39
CA GLY A 313 6.37 -40.17 -27.32
C GLY A 313 7.17 -39.15 -26.49
N ALA A 314 6.97 -37.85 -26.70
CA ALA A 314 7.68 -36.81 -25.96
C ALA A 314 7.35 -36.89 -24.46
N ILE A 315 8.33 -36.55 -23.63
CA ILE A 315 8.11 -36.32 -22.20
C ILE A 315 7.16 -35.13 -22.06
N ASP A 316 6.33 -35.12 -21.02
CA ASP A 316 5.53 -33.95 -20.64
C ASP A 316 5.74 -33.62 -19.17
N THR A 317 6.69 -32.72 -18.91
CA THR A 317 6.98 -32.24 -17.57
C THR A 317 6.14 -31.02 -17.27
N ASN A 318 5.42 -31.09 -16.15
CA ASN A 318 4.64 -29.97 -15.65
C ASN A 318 5.47 -29.09 -14.70
N TRP A 319 6.19 -28.12 -15.27
CA TRP A 319 7.06 -27.25 -14.47
C TRP A 319 6.33 -26.42 -13.41
N PHE A 320 5.08 -26.02 -13.65
CA PHE A 320 4.33 -25.21 -12.69
C PHE A 320 3.90 -26.02 -11.48
N ASP A 321 3.42 -27.25 -11.68
CA ASP A 321 3.03 -28.15 -10.58
C ASP A 321 4.21 -28.46 -9.65
N GLU A 322 5.44 -28.42 -10.19
CA GLU A 322 6.66 -28.67 -9.43
C GLU A 322 7.19 -27.46 -8.67
N ILE A 323 6.77 -26.23 -8.99
CA ILE A 323 7.27 -25.01 -8.29
C ILE A 323 6.19 -24.29 -7.48
N PHE A 324 4.92 -24.41 -7.89
CA PHE A 324 3.80 -23.83 -7.18
C PHE A 324 3.40 -24.70 -5.98
N GLN A 325 2.83 -24.05 -4.98
CA GLN A 325 2.31 -24.71 -3.78
C GLN A 325 1.02 -24.05 -3.30
N THR A 326 0.21 -24.81 -2.55
CA THR A 326 -0.87 -24.25 -1.74
C THR A 326 -0.26 -23.68 -0.47
N GLY A 327 -0.24 -22.36 -0.34
CA GLY A 327 0.32 -21.67 0.81
C GLY A 327 -0.61 -21.67 2.01
N SER A 328 -0.07 -21.77 3.22
CA SER A 328 -0.81 -21.56 4.46
C SER A 328 -0.78 -20.09 4.92
N ILE A 329 -1.87 -19.62 5.56
CA ILE A 329 -1.95 -18.29 6.17
C ILE A 329 -2.54 -18.37 7.58
N ARG A 330 -1.97 -17.65 8.54
CA ARG A 330 -2.47 -17.58 9.92
C ARG A 330 -2.13 -16.25 10.58
N SER A 331 -3.00 -15.80 11.49
CA SER A 331 -2.74 -14.65 12.36
C SER A 331 -3.30 -14.91 13.76
N LEU A 332 -2.59 -14.39 14.76
CA LEU A 332 -3.06 -14.25 16.13
C LEU A 332 -2.81 -12.82 16.59
N ASP A 333 -3.88 -12.13 16.94
CA ASP A 333 -3.89 -10.76 17.43
C ASP A 333 -4.47 -10.73 18.84
N ALA A 334 -3.74 -10.13 19.77
CA ALA A 334 -4.20 -9.91 21.13
C ALA A 334 -4.02 -8.44 21.50
N SER A 335 -5.04 -7.83 22.10
CA SER A 335 -4.97 -6.44 22.57
C SER A 335 -5.72 -6.22 23.87
N VAL A 336 -5.26 -5.25 24.65
CA VAL A 336 -5.91 -4.76 25.86
C VAL A 336 -6.00 -3.25 25.78
N ALA A 337 -7.21 -2.73 25.93
CA ALA A 337 -7.47 -1.29 25.93
C ALA A 337 -8.25 -0.91 27.18
N GLY A 338 -7.93 0.22 27.81
CA GLY A 338 -8.70 0.70 28.95
C GLY A 338 -8.06 1.93 29.60
N GLY A 339 -8.58 2.27 30.77
CA GLY A 339 -8.06 3.39 31.55
C GLY A 339 -9.13 4.19 32.26
N ASP A 340 -8.73 5.31 32.84
CA ASP A 340 -9.60 6.32 33.43
C ASP A 340 -9.33 7.69 32.79
N GLU A 341 -9.81 8.77 33.40
CA GLU A 341 -9.60 10.14 32.90
C GLU A 341 -8.15 10.60 33.00
N ARG A 342 -7.33 10.00 33.89
CA ARG A 342 -5.92 10.35 34.06
C ARG A 342 -5.00 9.52 33.19
N ILE A 343 -5.27 8.22 33.03
CA ILE A 343 -4.41 7.31 32.27
C ILE A 343 -5.24 6.48 31.32
N LYS A 344 -4.92 6.52 30.03
CA LYS A 344 -5.53 5.72 28.97
C LYS A 344 -4.44 4.92 28.28
N TYR A 345 -4.64 3.62 28.12
CA TYR A 345 -3.65 2.72 27.55
C TYR A 345 -4.26 1.79 26.50
N PHE A 346 -3.45 1.45 25.52
CA PHE A 346 -3.69 0.39 24.56
C PHE A 346 -2.38 -0.37 24.37
N VAL A 347 -2.43 -1.70 24.50
CA VAL A 347 -1.28 -2.59 24.28
C VAL A 347 -1.74 -3.72 23.38
N SER A 348 -0.98 -4.04 22.34
CA SER A 348 -1.27 -5.16 21.46
C SER A 348 -0.02 -5.95 21.08
N ALA A 349 -0.25 -7.20 20.69
CA ALA A 349 0.74 -8.10 20.13
C ALA A 349 0.12 -8.89 18.97
N ASN A 350 0.91 -9.14 17.93
CA ASN A 350 0.53 -9.89 16.74
C ASN A 350 1.63 -10.87 16.33
N ASN A 351 1.23 -12.06 15.89
CA ASN A 351 2.05 -12.97 15.09
C ASN A 351 1.27 -13.34 13.83
N PHE A 352 1.85 -13.04 12.67
CA PHE A 352 1.29 -13.28 11.35
C PHE A 352 2.27 -14.13 10.54
N TYR A 353 1.75 -15.13 9.83
CA TYR A 353 2.53 -15.99 8.94
C TYR A 353 1.77 -16.22 7.65
N GLN A 354 2.47 -16.09 6.53
CA GLN A 354 1.94 -16.33 5.20
C GLN A 354 3.00 -16.96 4.31
N GLU A 355 2.62 -18.08 3.71
CA GLU A 355 3.41 -18.78 2.71
C GLU A 355 3.01 -18.31 1.30
N GLY A 356 3.99 -18.12 0.42
CA GLY A 356 3.81 -17.68 -0.96
C GLY A 356 3.42 -18.82 -1.89
N LEU A 357 2.94 -18.45 -3.09
CA LEU A 357 2.50 -19.43 -4.10
C LEU A 357 3.66 -20.19 -4.75
N VAL A 358 4.88 -19.64 -4.76
CA VAL A 358 6.07 -20.25 -5.38
C VAL A 358 7.15 -20.39 -4.31
N ARG A 359 7.72 -21.60 -4.18
CA ARG A 359 8.79 -21.89 -3.22
C ARG A 359 10.09 -21.14 -3.55
N PRO A 360 10.89 -20.73 -2.55
CA PRO A 360 10.71 -20.90 -1.10
C PRO A 360 10.03 -19.69 -0.42
N SER A 361 9.14 -18.96 -1.11
CA SER A 361 8.65 -17.67 -0.62
C SER A 361 7.82 -17.79 0.66
N GLU A 362 8.25 -17.13 1.75
CA GLU A 362 7.56 -17.08 3.04
C GLU A 362 7.68 -15.71 3.71
N PHE A 363 6.68 -15.30 4.49
CA PHE A 363 6.68 -14.08 5.30
C PHE A 363 6.12 -14.34 6.69
N GLU A 364 6.90 -13.97 7.72
CA GLU A 364 6.47 -13.95 9.11
C GLU A 364 6.69 -12.56 9.71
N ARG A 365 5.70 -12.07 10.47
CA ARG A 365 5.79 -10.86 11.29
C ARG A 365 5.43 -11.17 12.72
N SER A 366 6.26 -10.70 13.64
CA SER A 366 5.90 -10.54 15.05
C SER A 366 6.00 -9.07 15.43
N SER A 367 4.92 -8.50 15.96
CA SER A 367 4.89 -7.09 16.33
C SER A 367 4.20 -6.85 17.68
N ALA A 368 4.64 -5.82 18.38
CA ALA A 368 4.00 -5.32 19.59
C ALA A 368 3.83 -3.80 19.51
N ARG A 369 2.72 -3.30 20.03
CA ARG A 369 2.42 -1.87 20.09
C ARG A 369 2.00 -1.46 21.49
N MET A 370 2.40 -0.25 21.87
CA MET A 370 2.00 0.41 23.10
C MET A 370 1.62 1.86 22.80
N ASN A 371 0.40 2.24 23.16
CA ASN A 371 -0.07 3.61 23.17
C ASN A 371 -0.48 3.98 24.60
N LEU A 372 0.02 5.10 25.09
CA LEU A 372 -0.26 5.59 26.43
C LEU A 372 -0.52 7.09 26.39
N ASP A 373 -1.58 7.51 27.06
CA ASP A 373 -1.93 8.91 27.31
C ASP A 373 -2.06 9.13 28.81
N PHE A 374 -1.30 10.08 29.34
CA PHE A 374 -1.26 10.40 30.76
C PHE A 374 -1.48 11.89 30.99
N MET A 375 -2.61 12.23 31.63
CA MET A 375 -2.91 13.57 32.12
C MET A 375 -2.16 13.78 33.45
N VAL A 376 -0.94 14.30 33.36
CA VAL A 376 -0.09 14.62 34.53
C VAL A 376 -0.78 15.65 35.42
N THR A 377 -1.36 16.67 34.78
CA THR A 377 -2.27 17.66 35.37
C THR A 377 -3.40 17.94 34.38
N PRO A 378 -4.48 18.63 34.76
CA PRO A 378 -5.54 19.00 33.81
C PRO A 378 -5.04 19.78 32.58
N SER A 379 -3.93 20.52 32.70
CA SER A 379 -3.34 21.31 31.62
C SER A 379 -2.08 20.71 31.00
N LEU A 380 -1.62 19.54 31.47
CA LEU A 380 -0.43 18.88 30.94
C LEU A 380 -0.71 17.41 30.66
N LYS A 381 -0.73 17.05 29.38
CA LYS A 381 -0.81 15.68 28.89
C LYS A 381 0.56 15.25 28.37
N ILE A 382 1.01 14.06 28.76
CA ILE A 382 2.15 13.39 28.15
C ILE A 382 1.65 12.11 27.51
N GLY A 383 2.09 11.80 26.30
CA GLY A 383 1.71 10.57 25.63
C GLY A 383 2.85 9.95 24.85
N THR A 384 2.68 8.68 24.53
CA THR A 384 3.58 7.91 23.67
C THR A 384 2.79 7.02 22.72
N SER A 385 3.37 6.79 21.54
CA SER A 385 3.00 5.72 20.61
C SER A 385 4.28 5.01 20.21
N ALA A 386 4.37 3.71 20.45
CA ALA A 386 5.54 2.91 20.14
C ALA A 386 5.14 1.57 19.51
N THR A 387 5.84 1.20 18.45
CA THR A 387 5.72 -0.10 17.77
C THR A 387 7.10 -0.71 17.61
N TYR A 388 7.19 -2.00 17.91
CA TYR A 388 8.34 -2.83 17.65
C TYR A 388 7.89 -3.99 16.75
N SER A 389 8.59 -4.23 15.65
CA SER A 389 8.31 -5.34 14.74
C SER A 389 9.58 -6.07 14.33
N VAL A 390 9.46 -7.38 14.19
CA VAL A 390 10.47 -8.25 13.58
C VAL A 390 9.80 -9.03 12.48
N ASN A 391 10.35 -8.92 11.28
CA ASN A 391 9.86 -9.58 10.09
C ASN A 391 10.95 -10.48 9.53
N THR A 392 10.59 -11.70 9.12
CA THR A 392 11.47 -12.62 8.38
C THR A 392 10.84 -12.97 7.05
N ARG A 393 11.66 -12.98 6.00
CA ARG A 393 11.26 -13.23 4.62
C ARG A 393 12.22 -14.21 4.00
N ASP A 394 11.71 -15.34 3.52
CA ASP A 394 12.41 -16.15 2.54
C ASP A 394 11.99 -15.66 1.16
N ARG A 395 12.97 -15.20 0.38
CA ARG A 395 12.71 -14.53 -0.89
C ARG A 395 12.90 -15.50 -2.05
N ALA A 396 12.01 -15.38 -3.03
CA ALA A 396 12.12 -16.13 -4.28
C ALA A 396 12.48 -15.19 -5.43
N LEU A 397 13.41 -15.62 -6.29
CA LEU A 397 13.75 -14.84 -7.49
C LEU A 397 12.60 -14.96 -8.50
N ASN A 398 11.93 -13.86 -8.77
CA ASN A 398 10.79 -13.78 -9.70
C ASN A 398 10.84 -12.46 -10.52
N GLY A 399 9.94 -12.30 -11.48
CA GLY A 399 9.89 -11.12 -12.36
C GLY A 399 10.85 -11.23 -13.55
N ASN A 400 11.42 -10.11 -13.98
CA ASN A 400 12.39 -10.04 -15.08
C ASN A 400 13.79 -10.59 -14.69
N ALA A 401 13.82 -11.84 -14.20
CA ALA A 401 15.02 -12.56 -13.81
C ALA A 401 15.03 -13.92 -14.50
N ILE A 402 15.99 -14.13 -15.41
CA ILE A 402 16.11 -15.35 -16.21
C ILE A 402 16.50 -16.59 -15.38
N GLU A 403 16.99 -16.37 -14.17
CA GLU A 403 17.37 -17.39 -13.18
C GLU A 403 16.23 -17.64 -12.16
N GLY A 404 15.08 -16.96 -12.30
CA GLY A 404 13.96 -17.07 -11.37
C GLY A 404 13.07 -18.28 -11.65
N ALA A 405 12.55 -18.93 -10.61
CA ALA A 405 11.80 -20.19 -10.73
C ALA A 405 10.61 -20.03 -11.70
N LEU A 406 9.83 -18.96 -11.51
CA LEU A 406 8.66 -18.69 -12.36
C LEU A 406 9.05 -18.42 -13.82
N SER A 407 10.09 -17.62 -14.06
CA SER A 407 10.60 -17.33 -15.42
C SER A 407 11.09 -18.59 -16.10
N THR A 408 11.89 -19.39 -15.39
CA THR A 408 12.46 -20.63 -15.92
C THR A 408 11.38 -21.67 -16.20
N ALA A 409 10.29 -21.72 -15.43
CA ALA A 409 9.18 -22.65 -15.69
C ALA A 409 8.48 -22.37 -17.03
N PHE A 410 8.47 -21.12 -17.48
CA PHE A 410 8.04 -20.80 -18.85
C PHE A 410 9.16 -21.01 -19.89
N PHE A 411 10.42 -20.70 -19.55
CA PHE A 411 11.53 -20.88 -20.50
C PHE A 411 11.86 -22.35 -20.78
N TYR A 412 11.69 -23.24 -19.81
CA TYR A 412 11.95 -24.66 -20.01
C TYR A 412 10.86 -25.32 -20.86
N PRO A 413 11.22 -25.91 -22.02
CA PRO A 413 10.31 -26.75 -22.76
C PRO A 413 9.72 -27.87 -21.90
N SER A 414 8.45 -28.20 -22.14
CA SER A 414 7.77 -29.27 -21.40
C SER A 414 8.26 -30.67 -21.81
N ASN A 415 9.00 -30.80 -22.92
CA ASN A 415 9.60 -32.06 -23.36
C ASN A 415 10.95 -32.41 -22.71
N TYR A 416 11.37 -31.66 -21.69
CA TYR A 416 12.58 -31.95 -20.92
C TYR A 416 12.26 -32.63 -19.58
N PRO A 417 13.10 -33.57 -19.11
CA PRO A 417 12.93 -34.17 -17.79
C PRO A 417 13.37 -33.19 -16.67
N ILE A 418 12.90 -33.44 -15.44
CA ILE A 418 13.35 -32.70 -14.24
C ILE A 418 14.79 -33.07 -13.86
N TYR A 419 15.12 -34.36 -13.91
CA TYR A 419 16.43 -34.90 -13.52
C TYR A 419 17.09 -35.66 -14.66
N ASN A 420 18.42 -35.68 -14.68
CA ASN A 420 19.20 -36.59 -15.49
C ASN A 420 19.16 -38.02 -14.89
N GLU A 421 19.64 -39.02 -15.64
CA GLU A 421 19.66 -40.42 -15.19
C GLU A 421 20.49 -40.64 -13.91
N ASP A 422 21.46 -39.78 -13.63
CA ASP A 422 22.30 -39.82 -12.43
C ASP A 422 21.68 -39.12 -11.20
N GLY A 423 20.48 -38.56 -11.35
CA GLY A 423 19.75 -37.83 -10.31
C GLY A 423 20.12 -36.35 -10.16
N SER A 424 21.06 -35.83 -10.96
CA SER A 424 21.34 -34.39 -11.01
C SER A 424 20.22 -33.61 -11.72
N TYR A 425 20.04 -32.33 -11.39
CA TYR A 425 19.06 -31.48 -12.07
C TYR A 425 19.39 -31.35 -13.56
N HIS A 426 18.39 -31.55 -14.43
CA HIS A 426 18.57 -31.40 -15.87
C HIS A 426 18.74 -29.92 -16.23
N ARG A 427 19.90 -29.54 -16.78
CA ARG A 427 20.25 -28.13 -17.06
C ARG A 427 20.96 -27.92 -18.40
N PRO A 428 20.24 -27.87 -19.53
CA PRO A 428 20.86 -27.74 -20.85
C PRO A 428 21.32 -26.31 -21.16
N PHE A 429 20.50 -25.29 -20.83
CA PHE A 429 20.79 -23.88 -21.13
C PHE A 429 20.32 -22.92 -20.02
N TRP A 430 19.07 -23.04 -19.59
CA TRP A 430 18.48 -22.25 -18.52
C TRP A 430 18.61 -22.96 -17.18
N GLU A 431 18.38 -22.27 -16.06
CA GLU A 431 18.32 -22.91 -14.75
C GLU A 431 17.08 -23.82 -14.63
N ASN A 432 17.26 -24.99 -14.04
CA ASN A 432 16.15 -25.91 -13.81
C ASN A 432 15.15 -25.28 -12.80
N PRO A 433 13.85 -25.14 -13.14
CA PRO A 433 12.89 -24.45 -12.28
C PRO A 433 12.78 -25.06 -10.87
N VAL A 434 12.88 -26.40 -10.79
CA VAL A 434 12.81 -27.14 -9.53
C VAL A 434 14.08 -26.93 -8.70
N ALA A 435 15.25 -26.86 -9.35
CA ALA A 435 16.50 -26.51 -8.68
C ALA A 435 16.43 -25.10 -8.10
N VAL A 436 15.93 -24.12 -8.85
CA VAL A 436 15.79 -22.75 -8.36
C VAL A 436 14.83 -22.70 -7.17
N ALA A 437 13.68 -23.36 -7.25
CA ALA A 437 12.68 -23.36 -6.18
C ALA A 437 13.19 -24.01 -4.88
N ASN A 438 14.02 -25.06 -4.97
CA ASN A 438 14.50 -25.82 -3.81
C ASN A 438 15.85 -25.33 -3.25
N GLU A 439 16.73 -24.81 -4.10
CA GLU A 439 18.13 -24.52 -3.74
C GLU A 439 18.41 -23.02 -3.55
N THR A 440 17.44 -22.16 -3.87
CA THR A 440 17.51 -20.73 -3.55
C THR A 440 17.51 -20.54 -2.05
N ASP A 441 18.53 -19.85 -1.53
CA ASP A 441 18.65 -19.52 -0.12
C ASP A 441 18.86 -18.01 0.02
N TYR A 442 17.80 -17.32 0.44
CA TYR A 442 17.84 -15.91 0.74
C TYR A 442 16.88 -15.58 1.87
N LEU A 443 17.47 -15.43 3.05
CA LEU A 443 16.79 -14.95 4.24
C LEU A 443 17.01 -13.45 4.42
N MET A 444 15.91 -12.71 4.55
CA MET A 444 15.90 -11.31 4.93
C MET A 444 15.19 -11.14 6.27
N LYS A 445 15.84 -10.47 7.22
CA LYS A 445 15.28 -10.10 8.51
C LYS A 445 15.23 -8.59 8.66
N THR A 446 14.08 -8.06 9.04
CA THR A 446 13.86 -6.64 9.30
C THR A 446 13.45 -6.46 10.75
N THR A 447 14.15 -5.60 11.49
CA THR A 447 13.76 -5.16 12.83
C THR A 447 13.48 -3.67 12.78
N ARG A 448 12.29 -3.24 13.20
CA ARG A 448 11.89 -1.84 13.14
C ARG A 448 11.32 -1.35 14.46
N ILE A 449 11.70 -0.12 14.84
CA ILE A 449 11.14 0.63 15.95
C ILE A 449 10.58 1.93 15.39
N ILE A 450 9.27 2.14 15.56
CA ILE A 450 8.61 3.41 15.27
C ILE A 450 8.08 3.92 16.60
N GLY A 451 8.54 5.08 17.05
CA GLY A 451 8.21 5.61 18.37
C GLY A 451 8.05 7.12 18.36
N SER A 452 7.11 7.62 19.16
CA SER A 452 6.95 9.04 19.43
C SER A 452 6.63 9.27 20.91
N VAL A 453 7.19 10.34 21.47
CA VAL A 453 6.81 10.87 22.78
C VAL A 453 6.42 12.33 22.59
N PHE A 454 5.28 12.72 23.14
CA PHE A 454 4.80 14.10 23.06
C PHE A 454 4.34 14.62 24.41
N ALA A 455 4.37 15.94 24.54
CA ALA A 455 3.78 16.68 25.64
C ALA A 455 2.88 17.78 25.10
N ASP A 456 1.61 17.80 25.53
CA ASP A 456 0.65 18.88 25.28
C ASP A 456 0.51 19.69 26.55
N TRP A 457 0.90 20.96 26.48
CA TRP A 457 0.75 21.91 27.55
C TRP A 457 -0.27 22.98 27.17
N GLU A 458 -1.42 22.94 27.82
CA GLU A 458 -2.41 24.02 27.78
C GLU A 458 -1.90 25.18 28.65
N ILE A 459 -1.35 26.19 28.00
CA ILE A 459 -0.76 27.37 28.67
C ILE A 459 -1.88 28.23 29.26
N THR A 460 -2.95 28.39 28.51
CA THR A 460 -4.20 29.06 28.90
C THR A 460 -5.32 28.55 28.01
N ASP A 461 -6.57 28.89 28.34
CA ASP A 461 -7.76 28.46 27.59
C ASP A 461 -7.62 28.78 26.09
N GLY A 462 -7.65 27.72 25.27
CA GLY A 462 -7.49 27.79 23.83
C GLY A 462 -6.05 27.94 23.31
N LEU A 463 -5.02 28.03 24.16
CA LEU A 463 -3.61 28.09 23.75
C LEU A 463 -2.84 26.84 24.20
N VAL A 464 -2.50 25.97 23.24
CA VAL A 464 -1.84 24.69 23.48
C VAL A 464 -0.48 24.65 22.79
N PHE A 465 0.57 24.33 23.55
CA PHE A 465 1.90 24.04 23.04
C PHE A 465 2.13 22.52 23.05
N ARG A 466 2.39 21.94 21.88
CA ARG A 466 2.79 20.55 21.70
C ARG A 466 4.27 20.48 21.31
N SER A 467 5.04 19.65 22.01
CA SER A 467 6.38 19.23 21.60
C SER A 467 6.41 17.73 21.42
N THR A 468 6.91 17.26 20.28
CA THR A 468 7.00 15.84 19.93
C THR A 468 8.44 15.47 19.56
N TRP A 469 8.88 14.31 20.01
CA TRP A 469 10.13 13.67 19.61
C TRP A 469 9.81 12.28 19.06
N SER A 470 10.24 12.02 17.83
CA SER A 470 9.90 10.81 17.09
C SER A 470 11.14 10.14 16.52
N ILE A 471 11.10 8.81 16.43
CA ILE A 471 12.12 7.96 15.83
C ILE A 471 11.49 6.94 14.89
N ASP A 472 12.20 6.65 13.79
CA ASP A 472 11.98 5.50 12.91
C ASP A 472 13.36 4.86 12.68
N ASN A 473 13.61 3.74 13.35
CA ASN A 473 14.85 2.99 13.25
C ASN A 473 14.58 1.66 12.56
N ASN A 474 15.25 1.43 11.42
CA ASN A 474 15.08 0.25 10.60
C ASN A 474 16.44 -0.46 10.41
N LEU A 475 16.52 -1.71 10.85
CA LEU A 475 17.66 -2.61 10.69
C LEU A 475 17.26 -3.76 9.77
N VAL A 476 17.95 -3.87 8.64
CA VAL A 476 17.77 -4.95 7.67
C VAL A 476 19.05 -5.78 7.61
N GLU A 477 18.88 -7.08 7.84
CA GLU A 477 19.92 -8.10 7.73
C GLU A 477 19.52 -9.05 6.59
N GLU A 478 20.42 -9.24 5.63
CA GLU A 478 20.18 -10.09 4.45
C GLU A 478 21.32 -11.08 4.30
N ASP A 479 21.02 -12.38 4.33
CA ASP A 479 21.96 -13.45 4.06
C ASP A 479 21.48 -14.21 2.82
N ARG A 480 22.36 -14.37 1.83
CA ARG A 480 22.08 -15.08 0.58
C ARG A 480 23.18 -16.07 0.27
N TYR A 481 22.81 -17.28 -0.14
CA TYR A 481 23.75 -18.30 -0.58
C TYR A 481 23.41 -18.84 -1.97
N PHE A 482 24.40 -18.83 -2.87
CA PHE A 482 24.34 -19.44 -4.18
C PHE A 482 24.94 -20.85 -4.09
N ASN A 483 24.06 -21.84 -4.11
CA ASN A 483 24.39 -23.26 -4.07
C ASN A 483 25.07 -23.70 -5.38
N THR A 484 26.00 -24.67 -5.33
CA THR A 484 26.65 -25.25 -6.52
C THR A 484 25.70 -25.99 -7.46
N PHE A 485 24.47 -26.28 -7.06
CA PHE A 485 23.41 -26.79 -7.95
C PHE A 485 22.82 -25.72 -8.88
N LEU A 486 23.06 -24.44 -8.59
CA LEU A 486 22.70 -23.30 -9.44
C LEU A 486 23.95 -22.82 -10.19
N ALA A 487 23.81 -22.35 -11.43
CA ALA A 487 24.92 -21.99 -12.32
C ALA A 487 25.82 -20.91 -11.72
N ALA A 488 25.22 -19.91 -11.06
CA ALA A 488 25.94 -18.84 -10.38
C ALA A 488 26.82 -19.37 -9.23
N GLY A 489 26.39 -20.41 -8.52
CA GLY A 489 27.17 -21.03 -7.45
C GLY A 489 28.21 -22.01 -7.99
N GLU A 490 27.88 -22.81 -9.01
CA GLU A 490 28.79 -23.78 -9.63
C GLU A 490 30.07 -23.11 -10.16
N ALA A 491 29.93 -21.98 -10.85
CA ALA A 491 31.03 -21.27 -11.50
C ALA A 491 32.18 -20.85 -10.55
N ILE A 492 31.88 -20.71 -9.25
CA ILE A 492 32.80 -20.21 -8.22
C ILE A 492 32.83 -21.11 -6.98
N ASN A 493 32.32 -22.34 -7.10
CA ASN A 493 32.23 -23.33 -6.04
C ASN A 493 31.54 -22.80 -4.75
N GLY A 494 30.36 -22.22 -4.93
CA GLY A 494 29.53 -21.61 -3.89
C GLY A 494 29.86 -20.13 -3.65
N SER A 495 28.82 -19.33 -3.35
CA SER A 495 28.99 -17.92 -3.00
C SER A 495 28.00 -17.49 -1.93
N ALA A 496 28.47 -16.70 -0.96
CA ALA A 496 27.61 -16.10 0.07
C ALA A 496 27.70 -14.58 0.02
N GLN A 497 26.58 -13.92 0.32
CA GLN A 497 26.51 -12.48 0.53
C GLN A 497 25.79 -12.22 1.85
N SER A 498 26.32 -11.28 2.64
CA SER A 498 25.71 -10.83 3.89
C SER A 498 25.70 -9.32 3.92
N TYR A 499 24.52 -8.73 4.18
CA TYR A 499 24.32 -7.29 4.26
C TYR A 499 23.73 -6.90 5.60
N VAL A 500 24.21 -5.78 6.15
CA VAL A 500 23.61 -5.10 7.29
C VAL A 500 23.35 -3.66 6.90
N THR A 501 22.07 -3.32 6.75
CA THR A 501 21.62 -1.97 6.41
C THR A 501 20.92 -1.35 7.61
N ARG A 502 21.25 -0.10 7.94
CA ARG A 502 20.67 0.68 9.04
C ARG A 502 20.17 2.01 8.49
N SER A 503 18.92 2.33 8.78
CA SER A 503 18.34 3.65 8.56
C SER A 503 17.83 4.21 9.88
N ASN A 504 18.37 5.36 10.29
CA ASN A 504 18.01 6.04 11.53
C ASN A 504 17.39 7.38 11.17
N ASN A 505 16.09 7.54 11.41
CA ASN A 505 15.39 8.80 11.21
C ASN A 505 14.91 9.34 12.55
N TRP A 506 15.23 10.60 12.87
CA TRP A 506 14.71 11.27 14.06
C TRP A 506 14.06 12.59 13.67
N ILE A 507 13.01 12.96 14.40
CA ILE A 507 12.22 14.16 14.12
C ILE A 507 11.87 14.85 15.44
N ASN A 508 12.06 16.16 15.50
CA ASN A 508 11.52 17.02 16.54
C ASN A 508 10.53 18.02 15.93
N GLU A 509 9.36 18.12 16.55
CA GLU A 509 8.30 19.04 16.12
C GLU A 509 7.77 19.82 17.31
N ASN A 510 7.66 21.13 17.13
CA ASN A 510 7.08 22.01 18.15
C ASN A 510 5.98 22.82 17.48
N VAL A 511 4.79 22.79 18.07
CA VAL A 511 3.56 23.38 17.52
C VAL A 511 2.85 24.16 18.61
N LEU A 512 2.58 25.43 18.34
CA LEU A 512 1.74 26.30 19.16
C LEU A 512 0.41 26.52 18.44
N THR A 513 -0.69 26.13 19.07
CA THR A 513 -2.04 26.28 18.54
C THR A 513 -2.85 27.23 19.42
N TYR A 514 -3.50 28.20 18.80
CA TYR A 514 -4.44 29.11 19.44
C TYR A 514 -5.82 29.00 18.80
N GLN A 515 -6.84 28.62 19.57
CA GLN A 515 -8.22 28.51 19.14
C GLN A 515 -9.11 29.45 19.95
N LYS A 516 -9.92 30.26 19.26
CA LYS A 516 -10.87 31.16 19.91
C LYS A 516 -12.17 31.29 19.13
N ASN A 517 -13.29 31.25 19.85
CA ASN A 517 -14.60 31.61 19.36
C ASN A 517 -14.96 33.02 19.85
N PHE A 518 -15.45 33.89 18.97
CA PHE A 518 -15.93 35.23 19.32
C PHE A 518 -17.18 35.57 18.50
N GLY A 519 -18.33 35.64 19.19
CA GLY A 519 -19.61 35.79 18.51
C GLY A 519 -19.82 34.64 17.51
N GLU A 520 -20.04 35.00 16.25
CA GLU A 520 -20.25 34.05 15.16
C GLU A 520 -18.95 33.64 14.43
N HIS A 521 -17.79 34.02 14.96
CA HIS A 521 -16.50 33.76 14.34
C HIS A 521 -15.73 32.68 15.13
N ASN A 522 -15.05 31.79 14.40
CA ASN A 522 -14.08 30.85 14.93
C ASN A 522 -12.73 31.11 14.25
N ILE A 523 -11.66 31.20 15.03
CA ILE A 523 -10.29 31.25 14.54
C ILE A 523 -9.49 30.11 15.18
N ASN A 524 -8.72 29.40 14.36
CA ASN A 524 -7.68 28.48 14.80
C ASN A 524 -6.37 28.85 14.07
N LEU A 525 -5.42 29.37 14.84
CA LEU A 525 -4.07 29.71 14.39
C LEU A 525 -3.10 28.65 14.87
N LEU A 526 -2.23 28.18 13.98
CA LEU A 526 -1.15 27.26 14.29
C LEU A 526 0.17 27.86 13.81
N LEU A 527 1.20 27.75 14.64
CA LEU A 527 2.59 28.08 14.35
C LEU A 527 3.46 26.89 14.72
N GLY A 528 4.37 26.46 13.85
CA GLY A 528 5.23 25.33 14.17
C GLY A 528 6.54 25.28 13.42
N ASN A 529 7.44 24.43 13.92
CA ASN A 529 8.69 24.08 13.27
C ASN A 529 8.93 22.57 13.33
N THR A 530 9.65 22.06 12.33
CA THR A 530 10.09 20.67 12.26
C THR A 530 11.60 20.63 12.00
N LEU A 531 12.31 19.77 12.72
CA LEU A 531 13.70 19.39 12.44
C LEU A 531 13.75 17.89 12.22
N GLN A 532 14.44 17.46 11.18
CA GLN A 532 14.57 16.05 10.84
C GLN A 532 15.93 15.75 10.24
N GLU A 533 16.45 14.58 10.56
CA GLU A 533 17.64 14.02 9.95
C GLU A 533 17.44 12.51 9.76
N ASN A 534 17.94 12.03 8.62
CA ASN A 534 18.06 10.61 8.36
C ASN A 534 19.52 10.25 8.07
N GLN A 535 19.96 9.14 8.65
CA GLN A 535 21.26 8.55 8.41
C GLN A 535 21.09 7.12 7.87
N PHE A 536 21.72 6.85 6.74
CA PHE A 536 21.78 5.53 6.12
C PHE A 536 23.20 4.98 6.18
N LEU A 537 23.35 3.74 6.64
CA LEU A 537 24.59 2.98 6.59
C LEU A 537 24.33 1.59 6.03
N ARG A 538 25.24 1.10 5.20
CA ARG A 538 25.24 -0.29 4.73
C ARG A 538 26.64 -0.88 4.79
N THR A 539 26.74 -2.06 5.37
CA THR A 539 27.94 -2.90 5.32
C THR A 539 27.60 -4.17 4.55
N GLN A 540 28.49 -4.58 3.66
CA GLN A 540 28.39 -5.80 2.87
C GLN A 540 29.63 -6.65 3.10
N ALA A 541 29.43 -7.95 3.22
CA ALA A 541 30.47 -8.95 3.14
C ALA A 541 30.10 -9.98 2.06
N MET A 542 31.11 -10.48 1.33
CA MET A 542 30.96 -11.49 0.29
C MET A 542 31.99 -12.60 0.51
N GLY A 543 31.60 -13.84 0.24
CA GLY A 543 32.48 -15.01 0.29
C GLY A 543 32.32 -15.90 -0.94
N GLN A 544 33.40 -16.51 -1.42
CA GLN A 544 33.40 -17.48 -2.53
C GLN A 544 34.31 -18.68 -2.25
N GLY A 545 34.08 -19.79 -2.93
CA GLY A 545 34.90 -21.00 -2.81
C GLY A 545 34.66 -21.73 -1.50
N PHE A 546 33.46 -22.26 -1.33
CA PHE A 546 33.02 -22.99 -0.14
C PHE A 546 33.40 -24.48 -0.23
N PRO A 547 33.69 -25.13 0.90
CA PRO A 547 34.02 -26.56 0.91
C PRO A 547 32.81 -27.46 0.59
N SER A 548 31.58 -27.03 0.88
CA SER A 548 30.32 -27.68 0.48
C SER A 548 29.11 -26.75 0.67
N ASN A 549 27.95 -27.13 0.10
CA ASN A 549 26.68 -26.40 0.24
C ASN A 549 26.10 -26.37 1.67
N SER A 550 26.65 -27.17 2.59
CA SER A 550 26.27 -27.14 4.00
C SER A 550 26.86 -25.94 4.74
N PHE A 551 27.94 -25.35 4.21
CA PHE A 551 28.57 -24.17 4.78
C PHE A 551 28.10 -22.93 4.03
N LYS A 552 27.20 -22.17 4.65
CA LYS A 552 26.55 -21.00 4.01
C LYS A 552 27.05 -19.65 4.53
N ARG A 553 27.80 -19.65 5.63
CA ARG A 553 28.31 -18.43 6.27
C ARG A 553 29.68 -18.04 5.70
N ILE A 554 29.88 -16.73 5.49
CA ILE A 554 31.10 -16.15 4.87
C ILE A 554 32.41 -16.63 5.53
N GLU A 555 32.39 -17.00 6.81
CA GLU A 555 33.55 -17.56 7.50
C GLU A 555 34.16 -18.77 6.77
N SER A 556 33.33 -19.62 6.17
CA SER A 556 33.76 -20.86 5.51
C SER A 556 34.26 -20.66 4.07
N ALA A 557 34.19 -19.43 3.54
CA ALA A 557 34.65 -19.11 2.19
C ALA A 557 36.19 -19.05 2.10
N ALA A 558 36.75 -19.48 0.97
CA ALA A 558 38.17 -19.34 0.66
C ALA A 558 38.58 -17.89 0.35
N VAL A 559 37.72 -17.14 -0.36
CA VAL A 559 37.92 -15.73 -0.71
C VAL A 559 36.87 -14.89 -0.01
N LYS A 560 37.28 -13.79 0.62
CA LYS A 560 36.40 -12.91 1.40
C LYS A 560 36.66 -11.46 1.07
N ASN A 561 35.61 -10.70 0.80
CA ASN A 561 35.66 -9.26 0.56
C ASN A 561 34.60 -8.53 1.41
N SER A 562 34.82 -7.25 1.69
CA SER A 562 33.85 -6.42 2.40
C SER A 562 33.86 -4.98 1.90
N SER A 563 32.74 -4.29 2.07
CA SER A 563 32.62 -2.86 1.80
C SER A 563 31.64 -2.20 2.77
N SER A 564 31.75 -0.89 2.92
CA SER A 564 30.82 -0.07 3.69
C SER A 564 30.53 1.23 2.97
N THR A 565 29.28 1.69 3.07
CA THR A 565 28.78 2.92 2.46
C THR A 565 27.82 3.61 3.43
N GLY A 566 27.70 4.94 3.30
CA GLY A 566 26.75 5.69 4.10
C GLY A 566 26.45 7.06 3.52
N THR A 567 25.31 7.61 3.90
CA THR A 567 24.83 8.94 3.50
C THR A 567 23.92 9.50 4.58
N SER A 568 23.69 10.81 4.55
CA SER A 568 22.72 11.47 5.42
C SER A 568 22.11 12.69 4.74
N TRP A 569 20.92 13.04 5.19
CA TRP A 569 20.25 14.28 4.80
C TRP A 569 19.46 14.85 5.96
N GLY A 570 19.20 16.15 5.90
CA GLY A 570 18.41 16.86 6.90
C GLY A 570 17.45 17.87 6.30
N ILE A 571 16.34 18.11 7.00
CA ILE A 571 15.35 19.15 6.67
C ILE A 571 15.05 19.97 7.92
N ALA A 572 15.02 21.29 7.75
CA ALA A 572 14.50 22.23 8.72
C ALA A 572 13.33 23.00 8.12
N SER A 573 12.25 23.16 8.90
CA SER A 573 11.01 23.72 8.39
C SER A 573 10.33 24.64 9.38
N PHE A 574 9.64 25.66 8.86
CA PHE A 574 8.74 26.54 9.60
C PHE A 574 7.41 26.64 8.87
N PHE A 575 6.31 26.60 9.61
CA PHE A 575 4.98 26.62 9.01
C PHE A 575 3.94 27.30 9.89
N THR A 576 2.90 27.81 9.23
CA THR A 576 1.73 28.37 9.87
C THR A 576 0.46 27.95 9.14
N ARG A 577 -0.63 27.81 9.90
CA ARG A 577 -1.98 27.59 9.39
C ARG A 577 -2.95 28.53 10.09
N VAL A 578 -3.83 29.14 9.32
CA VAL A 578 -4.96 29.92 9.79
C VAL A 578 -6.23 29.27 9.27
N ASN A 579 -7.10 28.82 10.18
CA ASN A 579 -8.48 28.48 9.87
C ASN A 579 -9.40 29.57 10.41
N TYR A 580 -10.36 29.98 9.60
CA TYR A 580 -11.36 30.96 9.96
C TYR A 580 -12.74 30.46 9.52
N GLY A 581 -13.70 30.51 10.45
CA GLY A 581 -15.09 30.22 10.19
C GLY A 581 -15.98 31.40 10.55
N TYR A 582 -16.94 31.74 9.70
CA TYR A 582 -18.00 32.70 10.00
C TYR A 582 -19.38 32.04 9.93
N LYS A 583 -20.16 32.13 11.02
CA LYS A 583 -21.46 31.47 11.24
C LYS A 583 -21.45 29.95 11.03
N GLY A 584 -20.27 29.34 11.00
CA GLY A 584 -20.10 27.97 10.52
C GLY A 584 -20.38 27.77 9.03
N LYS A 585 -20.73 28.80 8.26
CA LYS A 585 -21.14 28.69 6.85
C LYS A 585 -20.00 28.94 5.86
N TYR A 586 -19.21 29.96 6.15
CA TYR A 586 -18.08 30.38 5.32
C TYR A 586 -16.79 30.00 6.02
N LEU A 587 -16.07 29.09 5.40
CA LEU A 587 -14.89 28.46 5.96
C LEU A 587 -13.70 28.84 5.08
N PHE A 588 -12.62 29.27 5.70
CA PHE A 588 -11.41 29.67 5.01
C PHE A 588 -10.19 29.10 5.71
N THR A 589 -9.25 28.57 4.93
CA THR A 589 -7.97 28.05 5.40
C THR A 589 -6.86 28.70 4.59
N ALA A 590 -5.81 29.16 5.26
CA ALA A 590 -4.58 29.58 4.62
C ALA A 590 -3.38 28.92 5.31
N ASN A 591 -2.43 28.42 4.53
CA ASN A 591 -1.19 27.86 5.02
C ASN A 591 -0.01 28.52 4.34
N MET A 592 1.10 28.63 5.07
CA MET A 592 2.40 29.00 4.54
C MET A 592 3.46 28.13 5.20
N ARG A 593 4.32 27.53 4.38
CA ARG A 593 5.44 26.71 4.84
C ARG A 593 6.72 27.06 4.11
N ALA A 594 7.82 27.07 4.85
CA ALA A 594 9.17 27.20 4.33
C ALA A 594 9.97 25.96 4.74
N ASP A 595 10.56 25.25 3.77
CA ASP A 595 11.38 24.05 3.99
C ASP A 595 12.80 24.28 3.48
N ALA A 596 13.79 23.95 4.28
CA ALA A 596 15.21 23.93 3.92
C ALA A 596 15.72 22.49 3.86
N SER A 597 16.20 22.05 2.70
CA SER A 597 16.77 20.70 2.54
C SER A 597 18.27 20.77 2.29
N SER A 598 19.01 19.81 2.87
CA SER A 598 20.46 19.67 2.66
C SER A 598 20.83 19.20 1.25
N ARG A 599 19.87 18.64 0.48
CA ARG A 599 20.12 18.05 -0.85
C ARG A 599 20.36 19.09 -1.96
N PHE A 600 19.87 20.31 -1.76
CA PHE A 600 19.95 21.37 -2.75
C PHE A 600 21.18 22.26 -2.59
N GLY A 601 21.49 23.01 -3.63
CA GLY A 601 22.58 23.98 -3.61
C GLY A 601 22.40 25.03 -2.52
N ALA A 602 23.50 25.61 -2.04
CA ALA A 602 23.51 26.49 -0.87
C ALA A 602 22.51 27.65 -0.97
N ASP A 603 22.34 28.22 -2.16
CA ASP A 603 21.44 29.34 -2.43
C ASP A 603 19.97 28.93 -2.67
N ASN A 604 19.72 27.62 -2.85
CA ASN A 604 18.41 27.07 -3.20
C ASN A 604 17.84 26.10 -2.16
N ARG A 605 18.41 26.06 -0.94
CA ARG A 605 17.96 25.16 0.13
C ARG A 605 16.50 25.42 0.53
N TRP A 606 16.13 26.70 0.66
CA TRP A 606 14.80 27.12 1.10
C TRP A 606 13.79 27.13 -0.06
N GLY A 607 12.71 26.37 0.09
CA GLY A 607 11.51 26.44 -0.75
C GLY A 607 10.31 26.99 0.03
N TYR A 608 9.40 27.69 -0.66
CA TYR A 608 8.22 28.32 -0.06
C TYR A 608 6.93 27.80 -0.69
N PHE A 609 6.01 27.34 0.15
CA PHE A 609 4.84 26.54 -0.26
C PHE A 609 3.56 27.09 0.35
N PRO A 610 2.95 28.13 -0.27
CA PRO A 610 1.67 28.68 0.18
C PRO A 610 0.48 27.83 -0.31
N SER A 611 -0.60 27.80 0.47
CA SER A 611 -1.89 27.26 0.03
C SER A 611 -3.06 27.98 0.66
N VAL A 612 -4.18 28.00 -0.05
CA VAL A 612 -5.45 28.56 0.40
C VAL A 612 -6.61 27.63 0.02
N ALA A 613 -7.62 27.57 0.88
CA ALA A 613 -8.85 26.84 0.63
C ALA A 613 -10.06 27.60 1.20
N GLY A 614 -11.19 27.45 0.54
CA GLY A 614 -12.46 27.98 1.00
C GLY A 614 -13.57 26.94 0.84
N ALA A 615 -14.51 26.92 1.79
CA ALA A 615 -15.74 26.16 1.66
C ALA A 615 -16.96 26.98 2.08
N TRP A 616 -18.07 26.74 1.38
CA TRP A 616 -19.36 27.36 1.63
C TRP A 616 -20.40 26.28 1.87
N ARG A 617 -20.94 26.25 3.09
CA ARG A 617 -22.07 25.40 3.46
C ARG A 617 -23.37 26.09 3.05
N MET A 618 -23.79 25.81 1.82
CA MET A 618 -25.04 26.35 1.27
C MET A 618 -26.26 25.89 2.06
N ILE A 619 -26.24 24.67 2.58
CA ILE A 619 -27.39 24.12 3.33
C ILE A 619 -27.80 24.97 4.54
N ASP A 620 -26.83 25.68 5.13
CA ASP A 620 -27.03 26.54 6.29
C ASP A 620 -27.61 27.92 5.91
N GLU A 621 -27.83 28.21 4.62
CA GLU A 621 -28.43 29.45 4.15
C GLU A 621 -29.96 29.45 4.24
N GLY A 622 -30.53 30.64 4.51
CA GLY A 622 -31.98 30.79 4.67
C GLY A 622 -32.79 30.41 3.43
N PHE A 623 -32.23 30.57 2.23
CA PHE A 623 -32.90 30.18 0.98
C PHE A 623 -33.00 28.65 0.82
N MET A 624 -32.16 27.87 1.49
CA MET A 624 -32.19 26.40 1.45
C MET A 624 -33.18 25.80 2.44
N GLU A 625 -33.73 26.57 3.38
CA GLU A 625 -34.63 26.08 4.43
C GLU A 625 -35.80 25.27 3.87
N SER A 626 -36.39 25.73 2.75
CA SER A 626 -37.53 25.08 2.10
C SER A 626 -37.24 23.67 1.58
N ILE A 627 -35.98 23.33 1.31
CA ILE A 627 -35.58 22.03 0.73
C ILE A 627 -34.76 21.17 1.70
N ARG A 628 -34.53 21.61 2.94
CA ARG A 628 -33.79 20.86 3.98
C ARG A 628 -34.37 19.48 4.31
N GLY A 629 -35.67 19.28 4.09
CA GLY A 629 -36.31 17.97 4.26
C GLY A 629 -35.88 16.95 3.20
N THR A 630 -35.35 17.40 2.06
CA THR A 630 -34.84 16.53 0.98
C THR A 630 -33.31 16.56 0.91
N VAL A 631 -32.71 17.74 1.02
CA VAL A 631 -31.26 17.95 1.01
C VAL A 631 -30.79 18.11 2.45
N SER A 632 -29.95 17.21 2.92
CA SER A 632 -29.45 17.18 4.30
C SER A 632 -28.11 17.89 4.47
N ASP A 633 -27.25 17.84 3.44
CA ASP A 633 -26.03 18.62 3.39
C ASP A 633 -25.79 19.13 1.97
N MET A 634 -25.19 20.31 1.85
CA MET A 634 -24.73 20.86 0.58
C MET A 634 -23.57 21.81 0.85
N LYS A 635 -22.38 21.42 0.38
CA LYS A 635 -21.13 22.16 0.55
C LYS A 635 -20.40 22.25 -0.77
N ILE A 636 -19.93 23.43 -1.13
CA ILE A 636 -18.92 23.61 -2.19
C ILE A 636 -17.59 23.96 -1.54
N ARG A 637 -16.51 23.42 -2.09
CA ARG A 637 -15.14 23.68 -1.66
C ARG A 637 -14.22 23.91 -2.85
N ALA A 638 -13.27 24.82 -2.68
CA ALA A 638 -12.24 25.09 -3.67
C ALA A 638 -10.92 25.40 -2.96
N SER A 639 -9.82 25.03 -3.60
CA SER A 639 -8.49 25.25 -3.05
C SER A 639 -7.43 25.39 -4.14
N TYR A 640 -6.36 26.07 -3.78
CA TYR A 640 -5.17 26.23 -4.60
C TYR A 640 -3.93 26.21 -3.71
N GLY A 641 -2.91 25.46 -4.10
CA GLY A 641 -1.68 25.40 -3.33
C GLY A 641 -0.49 24.97 -4.16
N ILE A 642 0.68 25.35 -3.66
CA ILE A 642 1.98 24.97 -4.22
C ILE A 642 2.68 24.06 -3.21
N THR A 643 3.21 22.95 -3.69
CA THR A 643 3.98 21.98 -2.89
C THR A 643 5.31 21.70 -3.57
N GLY A 644 6.33 21.36 -2.78
CA GLY A 644 7.65 20.97 -3.29
C GLY A 644 7.85 19.47 -3.31
N ASN A 645 8.86 19.01 -4.04
CA ASN A 645 9.39 17.66 -4.00
C ASN A 645 10.93 17.68 -4.06
N GLN A 646 11.55 16.83 -3.25
CA GLN A 646 13.01 16.62 -3.20
C GLN A 646 13.42 15.15 -3.49
N GLY A 647 12.45 14.31 -3.87
CA GLY A 647 12.70 12.95 -4.31
C GLY A 647 13.39 12.93 -5.68
N GLY A 648 14.03 11.81 -6.03
CA GLY A 648 14.68 11.63 -7.34
C GLY A 648 16.11 12.13 -7.46
N ILE A 649 16.67 12.72 -6.40
CA ILE A 649 18.06 13.16 -6.34
C ILE A 649 18.78 12.54 -5.13
N GLY A 650 20.08 12.28 -5.29
CA GLY A 650 20.93 11.84 -4.20
C GLY A 650 21.16 12.92 -3.14
N ASP A 651 21.59 12.52 -1.95
CA ASP A 651 21.76 13.44 -0.82
C ASP A 651 22.81 14.55 -1.04
N PHE A 652 23.72 14.33 -2.00
CA PHE A 652 24.80 15.25 -2.36
C PHE A 652 24.73 15.69 -3.84
N GLN A 653 23.56 15.59 -4.49
CA GLN A 653 23.42 15.79 -5.94
C GLN A 653 23.83 17.20 -6.43
N ALA A 654 23.73 18.22 -5.58
CA ALA A 654 24.14 19.58 -5.94
C ALA A 654 25.68 19.78 -5.96
N LEU A 655 26.45 18.87 -5.37
CA LEU A 655 27.90 19.01 -5.18
C LEU A 655 28.70 18.40 -6.34
N GLY A 656 29.90 18.92 -6.57
CA GLY A 656 30.91 18.28 -7.41
C GLY A 656 31.68 17.25 -6.58
N LEU A 657 31.49 15.96 -6.87
CA LEU A 657 32.02 14.87 -6.05
C LEU A 657 33.28 14.26 -6.68
N TRP A 658 34.23 13.91 -5.81
CA TRP A 658 35.39 13.08 -6.15
C TRP A 658 35.25 11.74 -5.42
N GLY A 659 35.51 10.64 -6.12
CA GLY A 659 35.51 9.29 -5.55
C GLY A 659 36.89 8.68 -5.51
N GLY A 660 37.12 7.82 -4.52
CA GLY A 660 38.26 6.90 -4.52
C GLY A 660 38.09 5.82 -5.59
N MET A 661 39.18 5.51 -6.30
CA MET A 661 39.26 4.37 -7.21
C MET A 661 39.26 3.07 -6.39
N ARG A 662 38.24 2.22 -6.57
CA ARG A 662 38.11 0.97 -5.80
C ARG A 662 39.15 -0.03 -6.28
N GLY A 663 39.94 -0.57 -5.35
CA GLY A 663 40.74 -1.76 -5.59
C GLY A 663 40.06 -3.04 -5.15
N GLY A 664 40.06 -4.05 -6.02
CA GLY A 664 39.47 -5.35 -5.76
C GLY A 664 39.33 -6.19 -7.03
N LEU A 665 39.66 -7.48 -6.90
CA LEU A 665 39.42 -8.50 -7.93
C LEU A 665 38.00 -8.38 -8.49
N ASN A 666 37.88 -8.35 -9.82
CA ASN A 666 36.60 -8.46 -10.53
C ASN A 666 36.07 -9.88 -10.30
N LEU A 667 35.41 -10.13 -9.16
CA LEU A 667 34.92 -11.45 -8.74
C LEU A 667 33.63 -11.87 -9.45
N GLY A 668 33.56 -11.67 -10.78
CA GLY A 668 32.62 -12.35 -11.69
C GLY A 668 31.12 -12.31 -11.39
N GLY A 669 30.66 -11.51 -10.43
CA GLY A 669 29.25 -11.42 -10.03
C GLY A 669 28.49 -10.34 -10.79
N VAL A 670 27.21 -10.59 -11.05
CA VAL A 670 26.27 -9.63 -11.65
C VAL A 670 26.18 -8.40 -10.75
N GLY A 671 26.84 -7.32 -11.20
CA GLY A 671 27.02 -6.09 -10.45
C GLY A 671 28.39 -5.50 -10.74
N GLN A 672 28.64 -5.13 -12.00
CA GLN A 672 29.83 -4.36 -12.34
C GLN A 672 29.87 -3.11 -11.46
N PRO A 673 30.95 -2.89 -10.69
CA PRO A 673 31.11 -1.64 -10.00
C PRO A 673 31.22 -0.51 -11.03
N THR A 674 30.23 0.38 -11.03
CA THR A 674 30.26 1.64 -11.77
C THR A 674 31.20 2.60 -11.04
N GLY A 675 32.49 2.50 -11.35
CA GLY A 675 33.51 3.37 -10.77
C GLY A 675 34.90 3.08 -11.35
N PRO A 676 35.83 4.04 -11.27
CA PRO A 676 37.18 3.84 -11.76
C PRO A 676 37.90 2.77 -10.92
N ALA A 677 38.49 1.78 -11.60
CA ALA A 677 39.21 0.66 -10.99
C ALA A 677 40.59 1.12 -10.49
N SER A 678 41.06 0.55 -9.38
CA SER A 678 42.46 0.69 -8.97
C SER A 678 43.37 0.10 -10.04
N TYR A 679 44.48 0.77 -10.33
CA TYR A 679 45.54 0.22 -11.16
C TYR A 679 46.60 -0.40 -10.24
N VAL A 680 46.84 -1.71 -10.35
CA VAL A 680 47.86 -2.45 -9.56
C VAL A 680 47.64 -2.29 -8.04
N ASP A 681 46.39 -2.42 -7.58
CA ASP A 681 45.99 -2.29 -6.17
C ASP A 681 46.39 -0.96 -5.48
N ALA A 682 46.76 0.07 -6.26
CA ALA A 682 47.05 1.40 -5.75
C ALA A 682 45.76 2.23 -5.66
N PRO A 683 45.50 2.95 -4.54
CA PRO A 683 44.37 3.85 -4.44
C PRO A 683 44.58 5.05 -5.37
N GLY A 684 43.49 5.49 -6.01
CA GLY A 684 43.45 6.71 -6.81
C GLY A 684 42.21 7.53 -6.50
N ILE A 685 42.09 8.72 -7.11
CA ILE A 685 40.88 9.54 -7.05
C ILE A 685 40.48 9.98 -8.45
N ALA A 686 39.18 10.13 -8.69
CA ALA A 686 38.64 10.67 -9.93
C ALA A 686 37.34 11.42 -9.65
N PRO A 687 36.95 12.38 -10.51
CA PRO A 687 35.67 13.04 -10.36
C PRO A 687 34.54 12.04 -10.67
N ASN A 688 33.54 11.96 -9.78
CA ASN A 688 32.40 11.07 -9.90
C ASN A 688 31.15 11.78 -10.43
N GLN A 689 31.04 13.09 -10.21
CA GLN A 689 29.83 13.86 -10.52
C GLN A 689 30.15 15.33 -10.79
N LEU A 690 29.43 15.94 -11.74
CA LEU A 690 29.43 17.38 -11.97
C LEU A 690 28.64 18.12 -10.89
N ALA A 691 29.11 19.31 -10.51
CA ALA A 691 28.39 20.17 -9.58
C ALA A 691 27.19 20.84 -10.26
N ASN A 692 26.11 21.03 -9.50
CA ASN A 692 25.00 21.90 -9.87
C ASN A 692 24.52 22.71 -8.65
N PRO A 693 25.16 23.86 -8.36
CA PRO A 693 24.77 24.72 -7.24
C PRO A 693 23.38 25.36 -7.42
N ASP A 694 22.84 25.36 -8.65
CA ASP A 694 21.51 25.90 -8.97
C ASP A 694 20.37 24.89 -8.81
N LEU A 695 20.70 23.64 -8.42
CA LEU A 695 19.72 22.60 -8.19
C LEU A 695 18.73 23.02 -7.09
N ARG A 696 17.44 23.02 -7.42
CA ARG A 696 16.33 23.49 -6.58
C ARG A 696 15.18 22.49 -6.53
N TRP A 697 14.16 22.79 -5.74
CA TRP A 697 12.95 21.98 -5.58
C TRP A 697 12.18 21.77 -6.89
N GLU A 698 11.67 20.55 -7.10
CA GLU A 698 10.58 20.31 -8.04
C GLU A 698 9.28 20.88 -7.44
N THR A 699 8.46 21.57 -8.23
CA THR A 699 7.30 22.32 -7.71
C THR A 699 6.01 21.89 -8.38
N THR A 700 5.01 21.54 -7.57
CA THR A 700 3.67 21.14 -8.03
C THR A 700 2.63 22.15 -7.57
N ALA A 701 2.01 22.84 -8.53
CA ALA A 701 0.84 23.68 -8.31
C ALA A 701 -0.44 22.87 -8.53
N GLN A 702 -1.38 22.95 -7.60
CA GLN A 702 -2.62 22.17 -7.65
C GLN A 702 -3.83 23.07 -7.43
N PHE A 703 -4.81 22.95 -8.30
CA PHE A 703 -6.16 23.49 -8.14
C PHE A 703 -7.14 22.35 -7.88
N ASN A 704 -8.09 22.56 -6.97
CA ASN A 704 -9.19 21.63 -6.71
C ASN A 704 -10.50 22.39 -6.56
N ILE A 705 -11.58 21.82 -7.10
CA ILE A 705 -12.95 22.23 -6.83
C ILE A 705 -13.79 20.98 -6.60
N GLY A 706 -14.62 21.00 -5.56
CA GLY A 706 -15.46 19.87 -5.21
C GLY A 706 -16.78 20.29 -4.59
N PHE A 707 -17.72 19.36 -4.57
CA PHE A 707 -19.00 19.52 -3.91
C PHE A 707 -19.40 18.25 -3.18
N ASP A 708 -20.02 18.43 -2.02
CA ASP A 708 -20.57 17.39 -1.18
C ASP A 708 -22.08 17.62 -1.07
N VAL A 709 -22.87 16.58 -1.30
CA VAL A 709 -24.33 16.60 -1.23
C VAL A 709 -24.81 15.41 -0.41
N GLY A 710 -25.65 15.67 0.58
CA GLY A 710 -26.37 14.67 1.36
C GLY A 710 -27.87 14.78 1.11
N LEU A 711 -28.57 13.66 0.94
CA LEU A 711 -30.00 13.59 0.69
C LEU A 711 -30.70 12.66 1.69
N TRP A 712 -31.92 13.02 2.08
CA TRP A 712 -32.82 12.22 2.93
C TRP A 712 -32.18 11.75 4.25
N ASN A 713 -31.71 12.69 5.05
CA ASN A 713 -30.94 12.48 6.28
C ASN A 713 -29.64 11.70 6.02
N ASP A 714 -28.89 12.14 5.01
CA ASP A 714 -27.60 11.56 4.59
C ASP A 714 -27.68 10.06 4.20
N ARG A 715 -28.89 9.55 3.93
CA ARG A 715 -29.08 8.20 3.40
C ARG A 715 -28.48 8.02 2.01
N LEU A 716 -28.30 9.10 1.25
CA LEU A 716 -27.49 9.12 0.05
C LEU A 716 -26.53 10.30 0.12
N THR A 717 -25.23 10.04 0.08
CA THR A 717 -24.19 11.06 0.04
C THR A 717 -23.40 10.94 -1.27
N LEU A 718 -23.13 12.08 -1.88
CA LEU A 718 -22.34 12.20 -3.09
C LEU A 718 -21.22 13.19 -2.83
N THR A 719 -20.00 12.79 -3.16
CA THR A 719 -18.81 13.64 -3.15
C THR A 719 -18.19 13.63 -4.53
N PHE A 720 -17.98 14.82 -5.10
CA PHE A 720 -17.30 15.01 -6.37
C PHE A 720 -16.13 15.97 -6.19
N ASP A 721 -15.01 15.64 -6.81
CA ASP A 721 -13.82 16.49 -6.89
C ASP A 721 -13.32 16.53 -8.34
N TYR A 722 -12.92 17.72 -8.79
CA TYR A 722 -12.15 17.94 -10.00
C TYR A 722 -10.82 18.58 -9.62
N TYR A 723 -9.73 18.12 -10.24
CA TYR A 723 -8.40 18.62 -9.95
C TYR A 723 -7.55 18.82 -11.21
N ASP A 724 -6.61 19.75 -11.09
CA ASP A 724 -5.56 20.04 -12.05
C ASP A 724 -4.23 20.23 -11.30
N LYS A 725 -3.28 19.32 -11.54
CA LYS A 725 -1.93 19.31 -10.96
C LYS A 725 -0.92 19.59 -12.07
N GLN A 726 -0.13 20.64 -11.90
CA GLN A 726 0.94 21.06 -12.80
C GLN A 726 2.27 20.97 -12.08
N THR A 727 3.13 20.03 -12.48
CA THR A 727 4.51 19.94 -11.95
C THR A 727 5.49 20.59 -12.91
N LYS A 728 6.36 21.44 -12.36
CA LYS A 728 7.43 22.13 -13.09
C LYS A 728 8.77 21.93 -12.38
N ASP A 729 9.85 22.27 -13.09
CA ASP A 729 11.21 22.15 -12.59
C ASP A 729 11.55 20.71 -12.19
N LEU A 730 11.06 19.73 -12.97
CA LEU A 730 11.31 18.30 -12.75
C LEU A 730 12.82 18.03 -12.63
N LEU A 731 13.20 17.14 -11.72
CA LEU A 731 14.61 16.83 -11.44
C LEU A 731 15.14 15.74 -12.38
N LEU A 732 15.61 16.11 -13.56
CA LEU A 732 16.00 15.16 -14.61
C LEU A 732 17.51 15.08 -14.85
N ASN A 733 17.97 13.91 -15.30
CA ASN A 733 19.31 13.73 -15.84
C ASN A 733 19.33 14.19 -17.30
N VAL A 734 19.90 15.38 -17.54
CA VAL A 734 19.97 15.96 -18.88
C VAL A 734 21.33 15.66 -19.50
N PRO A 735 21.40 15.14 -20.74
CA PRO A 735 22.63 14.86 -21.45
C PRO A 735 23.52 16.09 -21.57
N VAL A 736 24.81 15.87 -21.38
CA VAL A 736 25.85 16.87 -21.60
C VAL A 736 26.83 16.37 -22.67
N PRO A 737 27.58 17.26 -23.35
CA PRO A 737 28.59 16.84 -24.32
C PRO A 737 29.60 15.89 -23.68
N LYS A 738 29.78 14.70 -24.28
CA LYS A 738 30.70 13.66 -23.77
C LYS A 738 32.16 14.12 -23.68
N SER A 739 32.53 15.20 -24.39
CA SER A 739 33.85 15.84 -24.30
C SER A 739 34.19 16.37 -22.90
N LEU A 740 33.18 16.59 -22.04
CA LEU A 740 33.39 16.97 -20.63
C LEU A 740 33.83 15.80 -19.75
N GLY A 741 33.83 14.57 -20.26
CA GLY A 741 34.08 13.36 -19.48
C GLY A 741 32.85 12.82 -18.73
N PHE A 742 31.69 13.43 -18.94
CA PHE A 742 30.40 13.05 -18.34
C PHE A 742 29.34 12.88 -19.42
N SER A 743 28.29 12.10 -19.14
CA SER A 743 27.18 11.88 -20.08
C SER A 743 25.90 12.62 -19.71
N VAL A 744 25.71 12.95 -18.43
CA VAL A 744 24.51 13.65 -17.93
C VAL A 744 24.86 14.64 -16.81
N LEU A 745 24.00 15.63 -16.60
CA LEU A 745 23.96 16.55 -15.47
C LEU A 745 22.53 16.56 -14.92
N THR A 746 22.36 16.33 -13.61
CA THR A 746 21.06 16.45 -12.96
C THR A 746 20.69 17.92 -12.81
N GLN A 747 19.56 18.32 -13.37
CA GLN A 747 19.08 19.70 -13.31
C GLN A 747 17.56 19.77 -13.34
N ASN A 748 17.02 20.93 -12.93
CA ASN A 748 15.60 21.23 -13.02
C ASN A 748 15.22 21.48 -14.49
N PHE A 749 14.63 20.48 -15.13
CA PHE A 749 14.18 20.55 -16.51
C PHE A 749 12.94 19.68 -16.71
N GLY A 750 11.89 20.22 -17.30
CA GLY A 750 10.70 19.46 -17.69
C GLY A 750 9.45 19.84 -16.90
N GLU A 751 8.31 19.47 -17.48
CA GLU A 751 6.97 19.80 -16.98
C GLU A 751 6.01 18.64 -17.26
N MET A 752 5.09 18.40 -16.33
CA MET A 752 4.05 17.38 -16.48
C MET A 752 2.72 17.83 -15.86
N GLU A 753 1.65 17.17 -16.28
CA GLU A 753 0.28 17.47 -15.86
C GLU A 753 -0.47 16.21 -15.46
N ASN A 754 -1.29 16.32 -14.41
CA ASN A 754 -2.32 15.35 -14.05
C ASN A 754 -3.65 16.08 -13.86
N ARG A 755 -4.65 15.71 -14.65
CA ARG A 755 -5.98 16.31 -14.61
C ARG A 755 -7.03 15.22 -14.52
N GLY A 756 -8.00 15.37 -13.63
CA GLY A 756 -8.96 14.31 -13.40
C GLY A 756 -10.19 14.70 -12.61
N PHE A 757 -11.06 13.71 -12.42
CA PHE A 757 -12.21 13.81 -11.53
C PHE A 757 -12.32 12.57 -10.65
N GLU A 758 -12.99 12.74 -9.52
CA GLU A 758 -13.25 11.74 -8.50
C GLU A 758 -14.73 11.81 -8.12
N LEU A 759 -15.40 10.67 -8.06
CA LEU A 759 -16.79 10.55 -7.62
C LEU A 759 -16.87 9.46 -6.56
N GLY A 760 -17.47 9.79 -5.42
CA GLY A 760 -17.85 8.87 -4.36
C GLY A 760 -19.35 8.95 -4.10
N ILE A 761 -19.99 7.80 -3.96
CA ILE A 761 -21.40 7.66 -3.64
C ILE A 761 -21.51 6.69 -2.47
N ASN A 762 -22.15 7.10 -1.37
CA ASN A 762 -22.48 6.19 -0.27
C ASN A 762 -23.97 6.23 -0.02
N ALA A 763 -24.57 5.07 0.17
CA ALA A 763 -26.01 4.93 0.35
C ALA A 763 -26.34 3.97 1.50
N SER A 764 -27.19 4.42 2.43
CA SER A 764 -27.93 3.58 3.38
C SER A 764 -29.23 3.12 2.71
N ILE A 765 -29.12 2.02 1.94
CA ILE A 765 -30.20 1.51 1.10
C ILE A 765 -31.37 1.06 1.97
N ILE A 766 -31.08 0.30 3.03
CA ILE A 766 -32.07 -0.13 4.02
C ILE A 766 -31.49 0.07 5.42
N GLU A 767 -32.30 0.66 6.29
CA GLU A 767 -31.95 0.89 7.70
C GLU A 767 -33.18 0.51 8.54
N LYS A 768 -33.16 -0.73 9.03
CA LYS A 768 -34.17 -1.29 9.94
C LYS A 768 -33.45 -1.97 11.09
N GLU A 769 -34.11 -2.05 12.24
CA GLU A 769 -33.57 -2.63 13.49
C GLU A 769 -32.84 -3.96 13.28
N ASN A 770 -33.42 -4.88 12.50
CA ASN A 770 -32.89 -6.21 12.27
C ASN A 770 -32.26 -6.42 10.89
N PHE A 771 -32.23 -5.38 10.05
CA PHE A 771 -31.69 -5.48 8.69
C PHE A 771 -31.15 -4.14 8.21
N THR A 772 -29.84 -4.06 8.01
CA THR A 772 -29.19 -2.89 7.42
C THR A 772 -28.45 -3.28 6.15
N TRP A 773 -28.51 -2.42 5.15
CA TRP A 773 -27.75 -2.57 3.92
C TRP A 773 -27.18 -1.22 3.51
N THR A 774 -25.85 -1.13 3.50
CA THR A 774 -25.12 0.01 2.98
C THR A 774 -24.37 -0.38 1.71
N SER A 775 -24.28 0.58 0.78
CA SER A 775 -23.57 0.43 -0.48
C SER A 775 -22.70 1.66 -0.73
N SER A 776 -21.43 1.43 -1.06
CA SER A 776 -20.44 2.48 -1.31
C SER A 776 -19.79 2.24 -2.66
N PHE A 777 -19.92 3.19 -3.57
CA PHE A 777 -19.32 3.16 -4.89
C PHE A 777 -18.36 4.33 -5.06
N ASN A 778 -17.20 4.08 -5.64
CA ASN A 778 -16.28 5.15 -6.01
C ASN A 778 -15.66 4.89 -7.38
N VAL A 779 -15.37 5.97 -8.10
CA VAL A 779 -14.69 5.94 -9.40
C VAL A 779 -13.84 7.20 -9.56
N SER A 780 -12.70 7.05 -10.21
CA SER A 780 -11.82 8.16 -10.55
C SER A 780 -11.21 8.00 -11.94
N ARG A 781 -10.92 9.13 -12.56
CA ARG A 781 -10.21 9.24 -13.85
C ARG A 781 -9.08 10.24 -13.70
N ASN A 782 -7.90 9.86 -14.16
CA ASN A 782 -6.73 10.75 -14.25
C ASN A 782 -6.17 10.72 -15.67
N ASN A 783 -5.91 11.89 -16.25
CA ASN A 783 -5.17 12.04 -17.49
C ASN A 783 -3.78 12.60 -17.18
N ASN A 784 -2.75 11.81 -17.49
CA ASN A 784 -1.36 12.20 -17.32
C ASN A 784 -0.77 12.66 -18.66
N LEU A 785 0.04 13.72 -18.63
CA LEU A 785 0.68 14.25 -19.83
C LEU A 785 2.09 14.78 -19.53
N VAL A 786 3.08 14.35 -20.30
CA VAL A 786 4.41 14.98 -20.32
C VAL A 786 4.33 16.22 -21.20
N LYS A 787 4.51 17.40 -20.61
CA LYS A 787 4.36 18.70 -21.30
C LYS A 787 5.67 19.25 -21.83
N ARG A 788 6.76 18.98 -21.12
CA ARG A 788 8.10 19.42 -21.52
C ARG A 788 9.16 18.42 -21.07
N LEU A 789 10.08 18.11 -21.95
CA LEU A 789 11.18 17.17 -21.75
C LEU A 789 12.39 17.59 -22.59
N ALA A 790 13.61 17.32 -22.12
CA ALA A 790 14.80 17.77 -22.84
C ALA A 790 14.95 17.06 -24.20
N PHE A 791 14.58 15.77 -24.24
CA PHE A 791 14.56 14.90 -25.40
C PHE A 791 13.75 13.65 -25.00
N PRO A 792 13.03 13.02 -25.93
CA PRO A 792 12.36 11.75 -25.64
C PRO A 792 13.40 10.67 -25.33
N PHE A 793 13.07 9.80 -24.38
CA PHE A 793 13.93 8.69 -24.01
C PHE A 793 13.10 7.42 -23.79
N THR A 794 13.77 6.28 -23.94
CA THR A 794 13.18 4.97 -23.77
C THR A 794 13.62 4.36 -22.45
N THR A 795 12.80 3.47 -21.93
CA THR A 795 13.01 2.74 -20.69
C THR A 795 12.52 1.31 -20.87
N PHE A 796 12.89 0.45 -19.92
CA PHE A 796 12.76 -0.99 -20.00
C PHE A 796 13.60 -1.63 -21.13
N THR A 797 13.82 -2.95 -21.03
CA THR A 797 14.56 -3.73 -22.01
C THR A 797 13.95 -3.57 -23.41
N ARG A 798 14.79 -3.50 -24.44
CA ARG A 798 14.39 -3.37 -25.86
C ARG A 798 13.57 -2.12 -26.19
N ASP A 799 13.60 -1.12 -25.32
CA ASP A 799 12.99 0.20 -25.51
C ASP A 799 11.46 0.18 -25.63
N TYR A 800 10.78 -0.80 -25.04
CA TYR A 800 9.32 -0.94 -25.18
C TYR A 800 8.53 0.21 -24.57
N VAL A 801 9.08 0.92 -23.58
CA VAL A 801 8.41 2.04 -22.94
C VAL A 801 9.11 3.33 -23.35
N ARG A 802 8.33 4.37 -23.65
CA ARG A 802 8.84 5.65 -24.13
C ARG A 802 8.20 6.81 -23.38
N VAL A 803 9.04 7.77 -22.99
CA VAL A 803 8.63 9.04 -22.40
C VAL A 803 8.86 10.13 -23.44
N GLU A 804 7.79 10.79 -23.87
CA GLU A 804 7.81 11.77 -24.94
C GLU A 804 6.79 12.90 -24.68
N GLU A 805 7.13 14.12 -25.08
CA GLU A 805 6.23 15.28 -24.98
C GLU A 805 4.93 15.02 -25.76
N GLY A 806 3.80 15.40 -25.18
CA GLY A 806 2.48 15.19 -25.79
C GLY A 806 1.87 13.83 -25.53
N TYR A 807 2.59 12.91 -24.87
CA TYR A 807 2.10 11.59 -24.50
C TYR A 807 2.06 11.39 -22.97
N PRO A 808 1.21 10.48 -22.47
CA PRO A 808 1.24 10.06 -21.07
C PRO A 808 2.56 9.36 -20.72
N MET A 809 2.93 9.37 -19.43
CA MET A 809 3.95 8.45 -18.91
C MET A 809 3.56 6.98 -19.15
N ASN A 810 4.53 6.08 -19.13
CA ASN A 810 4.34 4.64 -19.35
C ASN A 810 3.61 4.33 -20.67
N SER A 811 3.95 5.06 -21.74
CA SER A 811 3.46 4.81 -23.08
C SER A 811 4.29 3.71 -23.76
N PHE A 812 3.64 2.75 -24.43
CA PHE A 812 4.35 1.68 -25.13
C PHE A 812 4.76 2.12 -26.53
N TRP A 813 5.99 1.85 -26.92
CA TRP A 813 6.52 2.17 -28.24
C TRP A 813 6.81 0.88 -29.00
N VAL A 814 6.02 0.59 -30.03
CA VAL A 814 5.96 -0.75 -30.68
C VAL A 814 5.74 -0.60 -32.19
N HIS A 815 5.92 -1.68 -32.93
CA HIS A 815 5.50 -1.77 -34.33
C HIS A 815 4.02 -2.16 -34.35
N VAL A 816 3.20 -1.37 -35.02
CA VAL A 816 1.76 -1.64 -35.09
C VAL A 816 1.52 -2.75 -36.10
N GLN A 817 1.05 -3.90 -35.61
CA GLN A 817 0.59 -5.01 -36.42
C GLN A 817 -0.90 -4.82 -36.74
N GLU A 818 -1.24 -4.76 -38.01
CA GLU A 818 -2.63 -4.64 -38.48
C GLU A 818 -3.35 -5.99 -38.56
N GLY A 819 -2.57 -7.08 -38.70
CA GLY A 819 -3.09 -8.43 -38.75
C GLY A 819 -2.06 -9.42 -39.29
N VAL A 820 -2.56 -10.56 -39.74
CA VAL A 820 -1.79 -11.58 -40.47
C VAL A 820 -2.45 -11.75 -41.84
N ASP A 821 -1.66 -11.82 -42.91
CA ASP A 821 -2.16 -12.06 -44.26
C ASP A 821 -2.84 -13.45 -44.32
N PRO A 822 -4.15 -13.53 -44.60
CA PRO A 822 -4.86 -14.80 -44.63
C PRO A 822 -4.35 -15.78 -45.67
N GLN A 823 -3.62 -15.35 -46.71
CA GLN A 823 -3.08 -16.21 -47.76
C GLN A 823 -1.69 -16.75 -47.43
N THR A 824 -0.84 -15.93 -46.79
CA THR A 824 0.58 -16.25 -46.60
C THR A 824 0.94 -16.57 -45.15
N GLY A 825 0.13 -16.12 -44.18
CA GLY A 825 0.38 -16.27 -42.75
C GLY A 825 1.46 -15.34 -42.19
N ASP A 826 1.88 -14.32 -42.94
CA ASP A 826 2.87 -13.33 -42.49
C ASP A 826 2.23 -12.11 -41.84
N ILE A 827 3.01 -11.42 -41.01
CA ILE A 827 2.55 -10.20 -40.35
C ILE A 827 2.36 -9.06 -41.37
N ILE A 828 1.25 -8.35 -41.25
CA ILE A 828 1.00 -7.07 -41.92
C ILE A 828 1.32 -5.95 -40.92
N TRP A 829 2.29 -5.10 -41.28
CA TRP A 829 2.74 -3.97 -40.48
C TRP A 829 2.18 -2.65 -41.01
N ASP A 830 1.86 -1.73 -40.10
CA ASP A 830 1.65 -0.34 -40.44
C ASP A 830 2.99 0.33 -40.79
N THR A 831 3.14 0.71 -42.06
CA THR A 831 4.34 1.37 -42.61
C THR A 831 4.30 2.89 -42.45
N MET A 832 3.26 3.45 -41.82
CA MET A 832 3.00 4.89 -41.73
C MET A 832 2.97 5.59 -43.10
N GLY A 833 2.58 4.87 -44.15
CA GLY A 833 2.47 5.37 -45.52
C GLY A 833 3.70 5.11 -46.40
N ASP A 834 4.75 4.46 -45.90
CA ASP A 834 5.89 4.02 -46.72
C ASP A 834 5.56 2.74 -47.51
N GLU A 835 6.31 2.48 -48.59
CA GLU A 835 6.10 1.29 -49.45
C GLU A 835 6.56 -0.03 -48.78
N GLU A 836 7.59 0.04 -47.93
CA GLU A 836 8.20 -1.13 -47.29
C GLU A 836 8.34 -0.91 -45.78
N PHE A 837 8.09 -1.96 -44.99
CA PHE A 837 8.27 -1.92 -43.55
C PHE A 837 9.75 -1.87 -43.15
N ASN A 838 10.10 -0.96 -42.24
CA ASN A 838 11.43 -0.86 -41.65
C ASN A 838 11.36 -0.81 -40.11
N PRO A 839 11.85 -1.84 -39.39
CA PRO A 839 11.74 -1.94 -37.94
C PRO A 839 12.52 -0.85 -37.16
N ASN A 840 13.39 -0.09 -37.83
CA ASN A 840 14.15 0.98 -37.16
C ASN A 840 13.39 2.30 -37.09
N ILE A 841 12.40 2.52 -37.97
CA ILE A 841 11.71 3.80 -38.10
C ILE A 841 10.19 3.69 -37.96
N HIS A 842 9.61 2.49 -38.12
CA HIS A 842 8.16 2.27 -38.07
C HIS A 842 7.62 1.86 -36.69
N ARG A 843 8.23 2.38 -35.61
CA ARG A 843 7.70 2.22 -34.25
C ARG A 843 6.87 3.43 -33.87
N GLN A 844 5.71 3.17 -33.27
CA GLN A 844 4.72 4.17 -32.88
C GLN A 844 4.36 4.01 -31.40
N ILE A 845 3.90 5.09 -30.78
CA ILE A 845 3.34 5.00 -29.43
C ILE A 845 1.95 4.36 -29.53
N PHE A 846 1.74 3.24 -28.83
CA PHE A 846 0.53 2.43 -28.86
C PHE A 846 0.05 2.14 -27.43
N GLY A 847 -0.92 2.92 -26.96
CA GLY A 847 -1.49 2.76 -25.63
C GLY A 847 -0.56 3.20 -24.49
N THR A 848 -1.05 3.08 -23.27
CA THR A 848 -0.34 3.45 -22.03
C THR A 848 -0.76 2.52 -20.91
N ALA A 849 0.14 2.25 -19.96
CA ALA A 849 -0.17 1.48 -18.76
C ALA A 849 -1.13 2.22 -17.79
N ILE A 850 -1.39 3.51 -18.00
CA ILE A 850 -2.25 4.30 -17.11
C ILE A 850 -3.73 3.97 -17.39
N PRO A 851 -4.48 3.40 -16.42
CA PRO A 851 -5.89 3.09 -16.61
C PRO A 851 -6.73 4.35 -16.74
N ARG A 852 -7.83 4.26 -17.49
CA ARG A 852 -8.73 5.39 -17.72
C ARG A 852 -9.67 5.61 -16.54
N TYR A 853 -10.22 4.53 -16.00
CA TYR A 853 -11.08 4.55 -14.82
C TYR A 853 -10.61 3.50 -13.82
N VAL A 854 -10.59 3.88 -12.55
CA VAL A 854 -10.34 2.96 -11.44
C VAL A 854 -11.33 3.24 -10.32
N GLY A 855 -11.70 2.21 -9.58
CA GLY A 855 -12.64 2.37 -8.49
C GLY A 855 -12.98 1.06 -7.78
N GLY A 856 -14.03 1.13 -6.97
CA GLY A 856 -14.54 -0.03 -6.27
C GLY A 856 -15.96 0.14 -5.77
N TRP A 857 -16.56 -0.98 -5.45
CA TRP A 857 -17.95 -1.09 -5.02
C TRP A 857 -18.04 -2.03 -3.83
N THR A 858 -18.39 -1.48 -2.67
CA THR A 858 -18.57 -2.22 -1.41
C THR A 858 -20.05 -2.32 -1.08
N ASN A 859 -20.50 -3.49 -0.67
CA ASN A 859 -21.81 -3.72 -0.08
C ASN A 859 -21.63 -4.36 1.29
N MET A 860 -22.28 -3.80 2.31
CA MET A 860 -22.33 -4.38 3.64
C MET A 860 -23.78 -4.62 4.02
N VAL A 861 -24.09 -5.83 4.44
CA VAL A 861 -25.44 -6.25 4.82
C VAL A 861 -25.37 -6.86 6.22
N ASN A 862 -26.14 -6.33 7.15
CA ASN A 862 -26.32 -6.95 8.46
C ASN A 862 -27.75 -7.46 8.57
N TYR A 863 -27.92 -8.70 9.02
CA TYR A 863 -29.23 -9.29 9.28
C TYR A 863 -29.20 -10.00 10.64
N LYS A 864 -29.81 -9.36 11.65
CA LYS A 864 -29.73 -9.79 13.05
C LYS A 864 -28.26 -9.99 13.47
N ASN A 865 -27.90 -11.22 13.79
CA ASN A 865 -26.56 -11.61 14.24
C ASN A 865 -25.60 -11.95 13.09
N TRP A 866 -26.07 -11.91 11.85
CA TRP A 866 -25.26 -12.14 10.66
C TRP A 866 -24.77 -10.83 10.06
N ASP A 867 -23.53 -10.83 9.61
CA ASP A 867 -22.94 -9.75 8.84
C ASP A 867 -22.35 -10.32 7.55
N PHE A 868 -22.45 -9.55 6.46
CA PHE A 868 -21.97 -9.92 5.14
C PHE A 868 -21.34 -8.71 4.47
N MET A 869 -20.17 -8.90 3.87
CA MET A 869 -19.48 -7.87 3.12
C MET A 869 -19.02 -8.43 1.77
N VAL A 870 -19.23 -7.65 0.71
CA VAL A 870 -18.73 -7.92 -0.63
C VAL A 870 -18.09 -6.66 -1.17
N PHE A 871 -16.87 -6.80 -1.69
CA PHE A 871 -16.11 -5.70 -2.27
C PHE A 871 -15.59 -6.08 -3.66
N PHE A 872 -15.98 -5.31 -4.66
CA PHE A 872 -15.48 -5.36 -6.02
C PHE A 872 -14.46 -4.23 -6.26
N GLN A 873 -13.36 -4.55 -6.92
CA GLN A 873 -12.38 -3.60 -7.46
C GLN A 873 -12.44 -3.67 -8.98
N PHE A 874 -12.35 -2.53 -9.67
CA PHE A 874 -12.25 -2.51 -11.12
C PHE A 874 -11.20 -1.52 -11.62
N SER A 875 -10.62 -1.85 -12.77
CA SER A 875 -9.75 -1.01 -13.57
C SER A 875 -10.19 -1.14 -15.02
N GLU A 876 -10.52 -0.03 -15.66
CA GLU A 876 -10.97 0.02 -17.06
C GLU A 876 -10.01 0.86 -17.91
N GLY A 877 -9.58 0.30 -19.03
CA GLY A 877 -8.53 0.82 -19.88
C GLY A 877 -7.15 0.65 -19.25
N GLY A 878 -6.15 1.26 -19.89
CA GLY A 878 -4.76 0.95 -19.61
C GLY A 878 -4.35 -0.36 -20.30
N ASN A 879 -3.10 -0.42 -20.69
CA ASN A 879 -2.54 -1.55 -21.42
C ASN A 879 -1.47 -2.25 -20.60
N ILE A 880 -1.31 -3.55 -20.83
CA ILE A 880 -0.24 -4.35 -20.25
C ILE A 880 0.63 -4.86 -21.38
N LEU A 881 1.93 -4.60 -21.32
CA LEU A 881 2.90 -5.30 -22.14
C LEU A 881 3.11 -6.69 -21.53
N ASN A 882 2.50 -7.71 -22.15
CA ASN A 882 2.79 -9.11 -21.86
C ASN A 882 4.15 -9.47 -22.46
N TYR A 883 5.22 -9.10 -21.77
CA TYR A 883 6.58 -9.30 -22.24
C TYR A 883 6.97 -10.78 -22.24
N GLY A 884 6.25 -11.64 -21.50
CA GLY A 884 6.35 -13.10 -21.63
C GLY A 884 6.11 -13.58 -23.06
N ARG A 885 5.10 -13.03 -23.76
CA ARG A 885 4.80 -13.41 -25.16
C ARG A 885 5.96 -13.17 -26.11
N TYR A 886 6.78 -12.14 -25.88
CA TYR A 886 8.00 -11.94 -26.68
C TYR A 886 8.97 -13.14 -26.61
N PHE A 887 9.00 -13.87 -25.49
CA PHE A 887 9.83 -15.07 -25.34
C PHE A 887 9.15 -16.35 -25.78
N PHE A 888 7.86 -16.49 -25.52
CA PHE A 888 7.12 -17.73 -25.71
C PHE A 888 6.38 -17.80 -27.05
N GLU A 889 6.22 -16.68 -27.74
CA GLU A 889 5.80 -16.61 -29.14
C GLU A 889 7.01 -16.35 -30.04
N HIS A 890 7.68 -17.41 -30.47
CA HIS A 890 8.94 -17.28 -31.21
C HIS A 890 8.98 -18.03 -32.54
N GLY A 891 7.89 -18.70 -32.93
CA GLY A 891 7.78 -19.40 -34.22
C GLY A 891 8.92 -20.40 -34.49
N GLY A 892 9.47 -21.00 -33.43
CA GLY A 892 10.60 -21.94 -33.46
C GLY A 892 12.00 -21.37 -33.60
N ASP A 893 12.14 -20.04 -33.48
CA ASP A 893 13.46 -19.36 -33.53
C ASP A 893 14.26 -19.48 -32.21
N ARG A 894 13.63 -19.92 -31.12
CA ARG A 894 14.22 -20.00 -29.78
C ARG A 894 14.10 -21.40 -29.20
N THR A 895 14.94 -21.69 -28.21
CA THR A 895 14.99 -22.95 -27.46
C THR A 895 14.21 -22.86 -26.14
N THR A 896 13.17 -22.02 -26.09
CA THR A 896 12.30 -21.83 -24.92
C THR A 896 10.98 -22.58 -25.10
N GLY A 897 10.19 -22.73 -24.03
CA GLY A 897 8.82 -23.22 -24.13
C GLY A 897 7.92 -22.31 -24.96
N TYR A 898 6.84 -22.89 -25.51
CA TYR A 898 5.80 -22.14 -26.22
C TYR A 898 4.64 -21.76 -25.32
N SER A 899 4.09 -20.58 -25.57
CA SER A 899 2.85 -20.13 -24.93
C SER A 899 1.65 -20.79 -25.60
N ALA A 900 0.58 -20.99 -24.84
CA ALA A 900 -0.67 -21.56 -25.36
C ALA A 900 -1.30 -20.69 -26.47
N GLN A 901 -1.02 -19.37 -26.49
CA GLN A 901 -1.50 -18.45 -27.52
C GLN A 901 -0.96 -18.79 -28.92
N GLN A 902 0.19 -19.46 -29.04
CA GLN A 902 0.68 -19.93 -30.36
C GLN A 902 -0.16 -21.03 -30.99
N LEU A 903 -1.11 -21.62 -30.26
CA LEU A 903 -2.06 -22.57 -30.81
C LEU A 903 -3.06 -21.90 -31.77
N ASP A 904 -3.31 -20.60 -31.60
CA ASP A 904 -4.20 -19.79 -32.44
C ASP A 904 -3.53 -19.22 -33.70
N ARG A 905 -2.31 -19.68 -34.01
CA ARG A 905 -1.55 -19.28 -35.20
C ARG A 905 -2.26 -19.60 -36.51
N TRP A 906 -1.89 -18.84 -37.55
CA TRP A 906 -2.25 -19.15 -38.92
C TRP A 906 -1.68 -20.51 -39.32
N GLN A 907 -2.52 -21.37 -39.91
CA GLN A 907 -2.13 -22.72 -40.32
C GLN A 907 -2.30 -22.94 -41.83
N GLN A 908 -3.33 -22.33 -42.44
CA GLN A 908 -3.64 -22.51 -43.85
C GLN A 908 -4.29 -21.27 -44.50
N PRO A 909 -4.26 -21.17 -45.84
CA PRO A 909 -4.91 -20.07 -46.55
C PRO A 909 -6.40 -19.95 -46.22
N GLY A 910 -6.82 -18.74 -45.80
CA GLY A 910 -8.19 -18.42 -45.39
C GLY A 910 -8.38 -18.26 -43.88
N ASP A 911 -7.42 -18.66 -43.06
CA ASP A 911 -7.47 -18.47 -41.61
C ASP A 911 -7.39 -16.97 -41.26
N ILE A 912 -8.20 -16.54 -40.27
CA ILE A 912 -8.23 -15.16 -39.76
C ILE A 912 -7.76 -15.18 -38.30
N THR A 913 -6.58 -14.61 -38.05
CA THR A 913 -5.92 -14.57 -36.74
C THR A 913 -4.90 -13.42 -36.69
N ASP A 914 -4.45 -13.05 -35.50
CA ASP A 914 -3.35 -12.11 -35.25
C ASP A 914 -2.02 -12.82 -34.93
N ILE A 915 -2.03 -14.15 -34.79
CA ILE A 915 -0.83 -14.96 -34.53
C ILE A 915 -0.27 -15.48 -35.87
N PRO A 916 0.92 -15.04 -36.30
CA PRO A 916 1.46 -15.41 -37.60
C PRO A 916 1.92 -16.87 -37.62
N ARG A 917 2.04 -17.45 -38.82
CA ARG A 917 2.50 -18.83 -39.02
C ARG A 917 3.86 -19.07 -38.35
N MET A 918 4.17 -20.32 -38.00
CA MET A 918 5.47 -20.69 -37.41
C MET A 918 6.62 -20.47 -38.39
N SER A 919 7.26 -19.31 -38.39
CA SER A 919 8.46 -19.01 -39.19
C SER A 919 9.26 -17.88 -38.55
N SER A 920 10.58 -18.02 -38.48
CA SER A 920 11.47 -17.07 -37.80
C SER A 920 11.39 -15.65 -38.38
N ARG A 921 11.00 -15.49 -39.65
CA ARG A 921 10.84 -14.16 -40.27
C ARG A 921 9.77 -13.29 -39.60
N ASN A 922 8.77 -13.92 -38.97
CA ASN A 922 7.68 -13.24 -38.25
C ASN A 922 8.01 -12.96 -36.77
N TYR A 923 9.10 -13.52 -36.24
CA TYR A 923 9.44 -13.49 -34.81
C TYR A 923 10.87 -13.03 -34.53
N SER A 924 11.48 -12.32 -35.48
CA SER A 924 12.80 -11.72 -35.34
C SER A 924 12.89 -10.88 -34.06
N ALA A 925 14.07 -10.91 -33.42
CA ALA A 925 14.33 -10.16 -32.21
C ALA A 925 14.16 -8.63 -32.38
N ASP A 926 14.30 -8.09 -33.58
CA ASP A 926 14.14 -6.64 -33.81
C ASP A 926 12.66 -6.22 -33.88
N LEU A 927 11.73 -7.16 -33.97
CA LEU A 927 10.30 -6.89 -34.00
C LEU A 927 9.76 -6.69 -32.59
N ARG A 928 8.85 -5.73 -32.47
CA ARG A 928 8.10 -5.42 -31.25
C ARG A 928 6.61 -5.29 -31.61
N PRO A 929 5.92 -6.40 -31.90
CA PRO A 929 4.52 -6.36 -32.32
C PRO A 929 3.61 -5.70 -31.29
N SER A 930 2.64 -4.90 -31.74
CA SER A 930 1.59 -4.34 -30.89
C SER A 930 0.70 -5.41 -30.25
N ARG A 931 0.60 -6.62 -30.82
CA ARG A 931 -0.14 -7.75 -30.21
C ARG A 931 0.37 -8.17 -28.82
N HIS A 932 1.61 -7.83 -28.46
CA HIS A 932 2.13 -8.05 -27.10
C HIS A 932 1.60 -7.03 -26.07
N VAL A 933 0.95 -5.96 -26.54
CA VAL A 933 0.32 -4.93 -25.71
C VAL A 933 -1.18 -5.24 -25.63
N GLU A 934 -1.61 -5.75 -24.49
CA GLU A 934 -2.97 -6.24 -24.25
C GLU A 934 -3.80 -5.24 -23.45
N ASP A 935 -5.12 -5.38 -23.48
CA ASP A 935 -6.03 -4.64 -22.61
C ASP A 935 -5.88 -5.13 -21.15
N GLY A 936 -5.51 -4.21 -20.25
CA GLY A 936 -5.32 -4.50 -18.83
C GLY A 936 -6.61 -4.39 -18.02
N SER A 937 -7.76 -4.21 -18.66
CA SER A 937 -9.03 -4.04 -17.97
C SER A 937 -9.43 -5.28 -17.17
N PHE A 938 -9.93 -5.07 -15.95
CA PHE A 938 -10.46 -6.14 -15.12
C PHE A 938 -11.52 -5.68 -14.12
N LEU A 939 -12.36 -6.62 -13.71
CA LEU A 939 -13.21 -6.56 -12.52
C LEU A 939 -12.80 -7.71 -11.60
N ARG A 940 -12.60 -7.46 -10.32
CA ARG A 940 -12.24 -8.50 -9.33
C ARG A 940 -13.16 -8.45 -8.13
N LEU A 941 -13.69 -9.61 -7.74
CA LEU A 941 -14.27 -9.80 -6.40
C LEU A 941 -13.12 -9.88 -5.40
N LYS A 942 -12.71 -8.72 -4.90
CA LYS A 942 -11.48 -8.53 -4.14
C LYS A 942 -11.63 -9.12 -2.74
N ASN A 943 -12.69 -8.76 -2.00
CA ASN A 943 -12.94 -9.30 -0.67
C ASN A 943 -14.41 -9.74 -0.53
N THR A 944 -14.64 -10.85 0.15
CA THR A 944 -15.96 -11.24 0.64
C THR A 944 -15.84 -11.84 2.04
N SER A 945 -16.80 -11.57 2.92
CA SER A 945 -16.84 -12.16 4.25
C SER A 945 -18.25 -12.38 4.74
N ILE A 946 -18.44 -13.44 5.51
CA ILE A 946 -19.67 -13.72 6.26
C ILE A 946 -19.31 -13.97 7.72
N GLY A 947 -19.99 -13.27 8.62
CA GLY A 947 -19.80 -13.38 10.07
C GLY A 947 -21.09 -13.72 10.78
N TYR A 948 -20.96 -14.42 11.92
CA TYR A 948 -22.03 -14.66 12.86
C TYR A 948 -21.57 -14.30 14.28
N THR A 949 -22.25 -13.33 14.88
CA THR A 949 -22.03 -12.95 16.28
C THR A 949 -22.89 -13.82 17.20
N ILE A 950 -22.25 -14.61 18.06
CA ILE A 950 -22.93 -15.50 19.00
C ILE A 950 -23.73 -14.66 20.01
N PRO A 951 -25.03 -14.94 20.25
CA PRO A 951 -25.84 -14.21 21.22
C PRO A 951 -25.21 -14.18 22.62
N SER A 952 -25.23 -13.01 23.25
CA SER A 952 -24.64 -12.75 24.57
C SER A 952 -25.08 -13.72 25.69
N PRO A 953 -26.34 -14.20 25.78
CA PRO A 953 -26.74 -15.18 26.79
C PRO A 953 -25.98 -16.52 26.75
N ILE A 954 -25.33 -16.84 25.63
CA ILE A 954 -24.49 -18.04 25.46
C ILE A 954 -23.06 -17.73 25.88
N THR A 955 -22.48 -16.62 25.40
CA THR A 955 -21.08 -16.27 25.64
C THR A 955 -20.82 -15.87 27.09
N SER A 956 -21.78 -15.23 27.75
CA SER A 956 -21.66 -14.81 29.15
C SER A 956 -21.50 -15.99 30.12
N ARG A 957 -22.03 -17.18 29.78
CA ARG A 957 -21.88 -18.40 30.60
C ARG A 957 -20.45 -18.91 30.69
N VAL A 958 -19.61 -18.55 29.72
CA VAL A 958 -18.18 -18.93 29.66
C VAL A 958 -17.25 -17.74 29.89
N GLY A 959 -17.78 -16.61 30.39
CA GLY A 959 -16.99 -15.42 30.70
C GLY A 959 -16.55 -14.61 29.49
N VAL A 960 -17.20 -14.77 28.33
CA VAL A 960 -16.89 -14.04 27.10
C VAL A 960 -17.96 -12.97 26.84
N GLY A 961 -17.54 -11.71 26.67
CA GLY A 961 -18.44 -10.59 26.40
C GLY A 961 -19.07 -10.65 25.00
N ARG A 962 -18.25 -10.92 23.98
CA ARG A 962 -18.69 -11.10 22.58
C ARG A 962 -17.83 -12.16 21.89
N ALA A 963 -18.46 -13.02 21.09
CA ALA A 963 -17.78 -13.96 20.22
C ALA A 963 -18.36 -13.87 18.81
N ARG A 964 -17.50 -13.68 17.80
CA ARG A 964 -17.87 -13.67 16.38
C ARG A 964 -17.05 -14.71 15.63
N LEU A 965 -17.75 -15.61 14.94
CA LEU A 965 -17.15 -16.55 13.99
C LEU A 965 -17.30 -15.97 12.58
N TYR A 966 -16.29 -16.12 11.73
CA TYR A 966 -16.37 -15.61 10.37
C TYR A 966 -15.59 -16.48 9.38
N ALA A 967 -16.06 -16.43 8.14
CA ALA A 967 -15.35 -16.92 6.96
C ALA A 967 -15.12 -15.75 6.01
N ALA A 968 -13.94 -15.70 5.39
CA ALA A 968 -13.61 -14.67 4.42
C ALA A 968 -12.82 -15.27 3.25
N ALA A 969 -12.93 -14.62 2.09
CA ALA A 969 -12.13 -14.93 0.92
C ALA A 969 -11.61 -13.65 0.26
N GLN A 970 -10.41 -13.74 -0.31
CA GLN A 970 -9.72 -12.66 -1.01
C GLN A 970 -9.36 -13.09 -2.44
N ASN A 971 -9.44 -12.16 -3.40
CA ASN A 971 -9.21 -12.38 -4.83
C ASN A 971 -9.98 -13.59 -5.39
N LEU A 972 -11.27 -13.71 -5.03
CA LEU A 972 -12.04 -14.92 -5.33
C LEU A 972 -12.19 -15.16 -6.84
N ILE A 973 -12.59 -14.13 -7.59
CA ILE A 973 -12.81 -14.21 -9.05
C ILE A 973 -12.30 -12.93 -9.69
N THR A 974 -11.58 -13.08 -10.80
CA THR A 974 -11.13 -11.98 -11.68
C THR A 974 -11.72 -12.19 -13.07
N TRP A 975 -12.43 -11.19 -13.58
CA TRP A 975 -12.89 -11.11 -14.96
C TRP A 975 -11.94 -10.20 -15.74
N THR A 976 -11.25 -10.75 -16.73
CA THR A 976 -10.32 -10.02 -17.60
C THR A 976 -10.15 -10.73 -18.94
N ASN A 977 -9.78 -9.98 -19.97
CA ASN A 977 -9.36 -10.53 -21.27
C ASN A 977 -7.83 -10.69 -21.36
N TYR A 978 -7.09 -10.24 -20.33
CA TYR A 978 -5.64 -10.35 -20.29
C TYR A 978 -5.21 -11.82 -20.30
N THR A 979 -4.28 -12.16 -21.20
CA THR A 979 -3.93 -13.57 -21.44
C THR A 979 -2.90 -14.12 -20.44
N GLY A 980 -2.19 -13.28 -19.68
CA GLY A 980 -1.22 -13.69 -18.65
C GLY A 980 -1.82 -14.20 -17.35
N LEU A 981 -0.97 -14.38 -16.33
CA LEU A 981 -1.37 -14.96 -15.03
C LEU A 981 -2.33 -14.05 -14.24
N ASP A 982 -2.09 -12.74 -14.26
CA ASP A 982 -2.89 -11.76 -13.52
C ASP A 982 -2.79 -10.37 -14.17
N PRO A 983 -3.89 -9.61 -14.34
CA PRO A 983 -3.86 -8.27 -14.93
C PRO A 983 -3.36 -7.17 -13.97
N GLU A 984 -3.23 -7.46 -12.67
CA GLU A 984 -2.75 -6.54 -11.64
C GLU A 984 -1.30 -6.90 -11.24
N VAL A 985 -0.36 -6.76 -12.19
CA VAL A 985 1.07 -7.04 -11.99
C VAL A 985 1.95 -6.00 -12.66
N SER A 986 3.16 -5.82 -12.12
CA SER A 986 4.23 -5.04 -12.74
C SER A 986 5.57 -5.64 -12.37
N THR A 987 6.46 -5.81 -13.36
CA THR A 987 7.81 -6.36 -13.13
C THR A 987 8.73 -5.38 -12.42
N SER A 988 8.41 -4.08 -12.43
CA SER A 988 9.24 -3.01 -11.87
C SER A 988 8.41 -2.04 -11.01
N PRO A 989 9.00 -1.51 -9.92
CA PRO A 989 8.43 -0.41 -9.15
C PRO A 989 8.70 0.98 -9.70
N SER A 990 9.47 1.08 -10.77
CA SER A 990 9.88 2.37 -11.32
C SER A 990 8.66 3.13 -11.85
N ASN A 991 8.60 4.44 -11.57
CA ASN A 991 7.64 5.35 -12.22
C ASN A 991 7.69 5.32 -13.75
N LEU A 992 8.84 4.90 -14.30
CA LEU A 992 9.11 4.81 -15.73
C LEU A 992 8.69 3.47 -16.34
N VAL A 993 8.40 2.45 -15.54
CA VAL A 993 8.09 1.10 -16.03
C VAL A 993 6.89 0.56 -15.25
N ALA A 994 5.70 0.89 -15.71
CA ALA A 994 4.43 0.31 -15.24
C ALA A 994 3.75 -0.51 -16.34
N GLY A 995 2.90 -1.46 -15.94
CA GLY A 995 2.12 -2.29 -16.86
C GLY A 995 2.97 -3.21 -17.73
N VAL A 996 4.10 -3.69 -17.21
CA VAL A 996 4.94 -4.68 -17.90
C VAL A 996 4.91 -5.98 -17.10
N ASP A 997 4.47 -7.06 -17.73
CA ASP A 997 4.40 -8.38 -17.13
C ASP A 997 5.46 -9.31 -17.75
N ILE A 998 6.29 -9.88 -16.88
CA ILE A 998 7.15 -11.02 -17.20
C ILE A 998 7.39 -11.83 -15.93
N ALA A 999 6.83 -13.02 -15.89
CA ALA A 999 7.02 -14.01 -14.82
C ALA A 999 6.87 -13.39 -13.41
N VAL A 1000 5.87 -12.51 -13.26
CA VAL A 1000 5.54 -11.90 -11.97
C VAL A 1000 4.58 -12.83 -11.23
N MET A 1001 4.79 -12.99 -9.91
CA MET A 1001 3.93 -13.86 -9.10
C MET A 1001 2.49 -13.29 -9.09
N PRO A 1002 1.47 -14.09 -9.44
CA PRO A 1002 0.08 -13.63 -9.46
C PRO A 1002 -0.45 -13.41 -8.04
N GLN A 1003 -1.52 -12.63 -7.92
CA GLN A 1003 -2.20 -12.43 -6.63
C GLN A 1003 -2.82 -13.75 -6.16
N PRO A 1004 -2.59 -14.19 -4.91
CA PRO A 1004 -3.20 -15.41 -4.41
C PRO A 1004 -4.70 -15.24 -4.18
N ARG A 1005 -5.46 -16.30 -4.47
CA ARG A 1005 -6.81 -16.50 -3.94
C ARG A 1005 -6.68 -17.10 -2.56
N THR A 1006 -7.25 -16.45 -1.55
CA THR A 1006 -7.12 -16.87 -0.15
C THR A 1006 -8.48 -17.16 0.46
N TYR A 1007 -8.57 -18.21 1.27
CA TYR A 1007 -9.76 -18.56 2.06
C TYR A 1007 -9.36 -18.67 3.53
N THR A 1008 -10.11 -18.01 4.42
CA THR A 1008 -9.82 -17.99 5.85
C THR A 1008 -11.06 -18.25 6.70
N LEU A 1009 -10.85 -18.94 7.81
CA LEU A 1009 -11.81 -19.08 8.90
C LEU A 1009 -11.23 -18.47 10.16
N GLY A 1010 -12.02 -17.66 10.86
CA GLY A 1010 -11.55 -16.96 12.04
C GLY A 1010 -12.58 -16.79 13.14
N ILE A 1011 -12.07 -16.41 14.30
CA ILE A 1011 -12.85 -16.08 15.49
C ILE A 1011 -12.30 -14.78 16.11
N ASN A 1012 -13.22 -13.93 16.56
CA ASN A 1012 -12.94 -12.74 17.32
C ASN A 1012 -13.66 -12.85 18.68
N LEU A 1013 -12.89 -12.73 19.76
CA LEU A 1013 -13.34 -12.82 21.14
C LEU A 1013 -13.06 -11.49 21.85
N THR A 1014 -14.07 -10.95 22.52
CA THR A 1014 -13.97 -9.75 23.35
C THR A 1014 -14.38 -10.10 24.78
N PHE A 1015 -13.57 -9.72 25.77
CA PHE A 1015 -13.79 -9.96 27.20
C PHE A 1015 -14.01 -8.64 27.95
#